data_AF-A0A2G6J406-F1
#
_entry.id   AF-A0A2G6J406-F1
#
_cell.length_a   1.000
_cell.length_b   1.000
_cell.length_c   1.000
_cell.angle_alpha   90.00
_cell.angle_beta   90.00
_cell.angle_gamma   90.00
#
_symmetry.space_group_name_H-M   'P 1'
#
loop_
_entity.id
_entity.type
_entity.pdbx_description
1 polymer ?
#
loop_
_entity_poly.entity_id
_entity_poly.type
_entity_poly.pdbx_seq_one_letter_code
_entity_poly.pdbx_strand_id
1 'polypeptide(L)'
;MTLSTTLFGLAAALLSYIGLYWAVLFLLVLTGLLHRFGVSVEVTPEVASQAVTILIPVHYEGVAVVDTVSTVLQQDHPGQVSALVLVCDFDDSSVPHLEAAYPTLQRHQEADGLEALRFERGQRRLTILAAGVSAKHAKLNLALARCDTPFIGVLDADHRATPSWISTALPRFARQDVAAVQSRKAPLSTNKIVQVWDSALSHLGHEMLNRGLEASGLDVFFTGSTALFRREALVEHGFTDTLTEDTYLSFDILLGGGRIAYEPRIGSYEEMSPNLASFAGRRRRWSAGHTDGFVRHLRKLLTSRASWLRKAHCLLIGQFFLLPALVTLFFACQGLFYFLQLTPQVQGLTLLLAAVGASLLLVLVSRTSSSKLNDALVAFLWILPHVAMAGALFYLLFDHELFYFILEFPSQPTFWAVQLLYIGGAVALLIGAAIVLRVLRGVELLTYLLTLPLVLFLEVFTALLGLSDYLFGRRWWAKIDRANVVSATNVPEELRRTLKTGRQQRARRLLWLPAVAIATLFTVNELASVDPCGHIEPLLWPPLFSSAEDEVRIDLRVDKALLPSEASRPEMMLSLGVQISAPAAADLRLRVLLDRQRLLDAPVQRGRQLRAEQRLPLGWGSRRLTLAVSGGGVRCVQRRRIAENHVALVGRELRVNGEPFIVKGMVPSFSSARTNVKLTRGLAQMKAIGSNLARFYHPPGRALLDASRATQLLLMVQPQGSTWENIDPLLASDQQTFLRRFDQLAKVTQGQPFVLVDNIGNELEINDRSPEMLRAISALARRIGARYRRPLIGYSTFATYVDFPVAVLGINMLDSGRTYWDKALQMVRSFERPYLASELGGFVAFFGKPPAELRMVRLADQWRELLARDAIGGVLFSTHDNWAQPVPPGSTNDPFRPEQPDDRRGFWDDQNRPKPELAVAAELFADVEVRAIPPRIEPGAQRVEVALRNSRPYALRQIVLTAKNARLSLGDLRAFETRRVLMPLAPLRALRGYPRAHLRFQYTSHAGLSGRCRAQLVVPEVGRRALVLNRHFWPDASAGDGRLRGRVFAGRHLEVLLPRGCVAVSIQGRRFPCSGERIRLPIVTPYLPVSGLELASRGAWLPLGAQRLGIGRRTLRFRLPTATTRQRLLLLAGLGAWRMVLASQGRRYRLPAHPYRETILDLDRLKLSPGAQLTLTINRRNVEYLSVRRSRRRASLQIDFERPRVFAPYEVEIVHSR
;
A
#
# COMPACT_ATOMS: atom_id res chain seq x y z
N MET A 1 -16.44 3.42 16.54
CA MET A 1 -15.06 3.68 16.06
C MET A 1 -14.29 2.39 16.13
N THR A 2 -13.56 1.99 15.08
CA THR A 2 -12.65 0.84 15.17
C THR A 2 -11.45 1.22 16.03
N LEU A 3 -10.79 0.25 16.66
CA LEU A 3 -9.57 0.46 17.48
C LEU A 3 -8.54 1.34 16.75
N SER A 4 -8.40 1.15 15.43
CA SER A 4 -7.54 1.94 14.55
C SER A 4 -7.91 3.43 14.50
N THR A 5 -9.20 3.77 14.41
CA THR A 5 -9.64 5.18 14.44
C THR A 5 -9.36 5.82 15.81
N THR A 6 -9.52 5.05 16.89
CA THR A 6 -9.22 5.53 18.25
C THR A 6 -7.73 5.77 18.45
N LEU A 7 -6.87 4.83 18.02
CA LEU A 7 -5.40 4.98 18.07
C LEU A 7 -4.93 6.18 17.25
N PHE A 8 -5.51 6.38 16.06
CA PHE A 8 -5.21 7.53 15.23
C PHE A 8 -5.64 8.86 15.88
N GLY A 9 -6.87 8.94 16.40
CA GLY A 9 -7.37 10.12 17.10
C GLY A 9 -6.53 10.48 18.32
N LEU A 10 -6.10 9.47 19.10
CA LEU A 10 -5.21 9.65 20.24
C LEU A 10 -3.82 10.14 19.81
N ALA A 11 -3.24 9.56 18.75
CA ALA A 11 -1.95 10.01 18.22
C ALA A 11 -2.02 11.46 17.73
N ALA A 12 -3.10 11.86 17.07
CA ALA A 12 -3.31 13.24 16.64
C ALA A 12 -3.43 14.20 17.82
N ALA A 13 -4.21 13.85 18.86
CA ALA A 13 -4.35 14.66 20.06
C ALA A 13 -3.02 14.84 20.82
N LEU A 14 -2.26 13.74 20.97
CA LEU A 14 -0.92 13.77 21.57
C LEU A 14 0.02 14.66 20.76
N LEU A 15 0.00 14.53 19.44
CA LEU A 15 0.84 15.35 18.55
C LEU A 15 0.46 16.83 18.64
N SER A 16 -0.82 17.17 18.70
CA SER A 16 -1.27 18.56 18.87
C SER A 16 -0.80 19.14 20.20
N TYR A 17 -0.89 18.37 21.29
CA TYR A 17 -0.41 18.81 22.59
C TYR A 17 1.11 19.00 22.62
N ILE A 18 1.88 18.01 22.12
CA ILE A 18 3.34 18.08 22.01
C ILE A 18 3.75 19.27 21.13
N GLY A 19 3.06 19.46 20.01
CA GLY A 19 3.29 20.56 19.08
C GLY A 19 3.02 21.93 19.71
N LEU A 20 1.92 22.07 20.46
CA LEU A 20 1.60 23.29 21.20
C LEU A 20 2.65 23.58 22.29
N TYR A 21 3.05 22.55 23.05
CA TYR A 21 4.09 22.68 24.08
C TYR A 21 5.40 23.18 23.48
N TRP A 22 5.86 22.56 22.39
CA TRP A 22 7.07 23.00 21.69
C TRP A 22 6.92 24.37 21.04
N ALA A 23 5.74 24.73 20.54
CA ALA A 23 5.50 26.07 20.00
C ALA A 23 5.64 27.15 21.09
N VAL A 24 5.15 26.90 22.30
CA VAL A 24 5.32 27.83 23.44
C VAL A 24 6.80 27.96 23.80
N LEU A 25 7.53 26.85 23.94
CA LEU A 25 8.98 26.89 24.19
C LEU A 25 9.74 27.60 23.07
N PHE A 26 9.37 27.36 21.82
CA PHE A 26 9.93 28.02 20.64
C PHE A 26 9.73 29.53 20.71
N LEU A 27 8.51 29.98 21.04
CA LEU A 27 8.20 31.41 21.19
C LEU A 27 8.99 32.06 22.33
N LEU A 28 9.14 31.37 23.46
CA LEU A 28 9.99 31.84 24.57
C LEU A 28 11.44 31.99 24.12
N VAL A 29 12.00 30.97 23.48
CA VAL A 29 13.37 31.02 22.94
C VAL A 29 13.53 32.15 21.91
N LEU A 30 12.58 32.29 20.99
CA LEU A 30 12.59 33.36 19.99
C LEU A 30 12.56 34.74 20.65
N THR A 31 11.73 34.91 21.69
CA THR A 31 11.67 36.14 22.49
C THR A 31 13.04 36.42 23.13
N GLY A 32 13.66 35.40 23.74
CA GLY A 32 15.00 35.53 24.32
C GLY A 32 16.12 35.83 23.31
N LEU A 33 15.98 35.39 22.05
CA LEU A 33 16.91 35.69 20.96
C LEU A 33 16.74 37.10 20.41
N LEU A 34 15.50 37.59 20.33
CA LEU A 34 15.17 38.93 19.83
C LEU A 34 15.38 40.01 20.90
N HIS A 35 15.22 39.66 22.18
CA HIS A 35 15.38 40.56 23.30
C HIS A 35 16.86 40.91 23.49
N ARG A 36 17.18 42.20 23.40
CA ARG A 36 18.53 42.69 23.70
C ARG A 36 18.70 42.72 25.21
N PHE A 37 19.54 41.83 25.73
CA PHE A 37 20.03 41.95 27.11
C PHE A 37 21.02 43.11 27.18
N GLY A 38 20.48 44.30 27.39
CA GLY A 38 21.22 45.54 27.52
C GLY A 38 20.45 46.48 28.42
N VAL A 39 20.60 46.29 29.73
CA VAL A 39 20.22 47.27 30.75
C VAL A 39 21.36 47.32 31.73
N SER A 40 22.02 48.47 31.83
CA SER A 40 22.74 48.85 33.04
C SER A 40 21.70 48.92 34.15
N VAL A 41 21.63 47.88 34.98
CA VAL A 41 20.89 47.99 36.24
C VAL A 41 21.60 49.09 37.01
N GLU A 42 20.90 50.18 37.37
CA GLU A 42 21.47 51.18 38.27
C GLU A 42 21.79 50.46 39.58
N VAL A 43 23.08 50.29 39.82
CA VAL A 43 23.58 49.56 40.98
C VAL A 43 23.69 50.56 42.11
N THR A 44 22.92 50.38 43.17
CA THR A 44 23.23 51.07 44.42
C THR A 44 24.59 50.59 44.91
N PRO A 45 25.54 51.49 45.24
CA PRO A 45 26.86 51.12 45.77
C PRO A 45 26.77 50.17 46.98
N GLU A 46 25.66 50.26 47.72
CA GLU A 46 25.33 49.43 48.88
C GLU A 46 25.14 47.95 48.55
N VAL A 47 24.59 47.56 47.39
CA VAL A 47 24.40 46.14 47.03
C VAL A 47 25.67 45.56 46.39
N ALA A 48 26.40 46.37 45.61
CA ALA A 48 27.60 45.94 44.88
C ALA A 48 28.81 45.59 45.77
N SER A 49 28.80 45.97 47.05
CA SER A 49 29.90 45.74 47.99
C SER A 49 29.56 44.75 49.12
N GLN A 50 28.35 44.20 49.15
CA GLN A 50 27.92 43.25 50.20
C GLN A 50 28.75 41.98 50.21
N ALA A 51 28.95 41.41 51.40
CA ALA A 51 29.65 40.15 51.56
C ALA A 51 28.85 38.98 50.96
N VAL A 52 29.56 38.01 50.37
CA VAL A 52 28.97 36.82 49.76
C VAL A 52 29.68 35.56 50.24
N THR A 53 28.92 34.57 50.69
CA THR A 53 29.45 33.22 51.00
C THR A 53 29.02 32.22 49.92
N ILE A 54 29.95 31.51 49.31
CA ILE A 54 29.71 30.46 48.32
C ILE A 54 29.84 29.08 48.99
N LEU A 55 28.76 28.31 48.98
CA LEU A 55 28.69 26.94 49.48
C LEU A 55 29.15 25.96 48.40
N ILE A 56 30.13 25.12 48.73
CA ILE A 56 30.71 24.12 47.83
C ILE A 56 30.59 22.73 48.48
N PRO A 57 29.52 21.97 48.20
CA PRO A 57 29.39 20.60 48.71
C PRO A 57 30.35 19.66 47.98
N VAL A 58 31.11 18.87 48.74
CA VAL A 58 32.16 17.97 48.24
C VAL A 58 31.92 16.55 48.74
N HIS A 59 32.15 15.56 47.87
CA HIS A 59 32.14 14.15 48.23
C HIS A 59 33.07 13.34 47.31
N TYR A 60 34.31 13.13 47.74
CA TYR A 60 35.37 12.43 47.02
C TYR A 60 35.65 12.99 45.62
N GLU A 61 35.86 14.30 45.52
CA GLU A 61 36.07 15.02 44.25
C GLU A 61 37.56 15.10 43.86
N GLY A 62 38.47 14.69 44.76
CA GLY A 62 39.92 14.70 44.54
C GLY A 62 40.44 16.10 44.23
N VAL A 63 41.40 16.19 43.30
CA VAL A 63 42.08 17.45 42.93
C VAL A 63 41.18 18.48 42.24
N ALA A 64 40.05 18.07 41.66
CA ALA A 64 39.19 18.96 40.87
C ALA A 64 38.63 20.14 41.70
N VAL A 65 38.37 19.92 43.00
CA VAL A 65 37.85 20.94 43.92
C VAL A 65 38.78 22.15 44.06
N VAL A 66 40.10 21.96 43.85
CA VAL A 66 41.09 23.03 43.97
C VAL A 66 40.82 24.12 42.94
N ASP A 67 40.43 23.75 41.72
CA ASP A 67 40.08 24.71 40.67
C ASP A 67 38.82 25.50 41.05
N THR A 68 37.79 24.83 41.57
CA THR A 68 36.56 25.48 42.02
C THR A 68 36.85 26.52 43.10
N VAL A 69 37.55 26.13 44.17
CA VAL A 69 37.91 27.04 45.27
C VAL A 69 38.76 28.20 44.76
N SER A 70 39.76 27.92 43.93
CA SER A 70 40.63 28.95 43.34
C SER A 70 39.83 29.99 42.54
N THR A 71 38.87 29.56 41.72
CA THR A 71 38.03 30.48 40.93
C THR A 71 37.07 31.33 41.78
N VAL A 72 36.63 30.84 42.94
CA VAL A 72 35.82 31.60 43.90
C VAL A 72 36.67 32.65 44.63
N LEU A 73 37.88 32.31 45.04
CA LEU A 73 38.77 33.27 45.72
C LEU A 73 39.31 34.35 44.76
N GLN A 74 39.35 34.08 43.46
CA GLN A 74 39.79 35.01 42.40
C GLN A 74 38.69 35.94 41.87
N GLN A 75 37.50 35.98 42.49
CA GLN A 75 36.43 36.88 42.06
C GLN A 75 36.86 38.36 42.15
N ASP A 76 36.47 39.17 41.16
CA ASP A 76 36.76 40.62 41.09
C ASP A 76 35.82 41.49 41.95
N HIS A 77 34.99 40.85 42.78
CA HIS A 77 34.03 41.47 43.68
C HIS A 77 34.71 42.35 44.75
N PRO A 78 34.33 43.63 44.93
CA PRO A 78 34.96 44.52 45.90
C PRO A 78 34.62 44.23 47.37
N GLY A 79 33.58 43.42 47.63
CA GLY A 79 33.22 42.99 48.98
C GLY A 79 33.96 41.72 49.42
N GLN A 80 33.68 41.27 50.64
CA GLN A 80 34.19 39.99 51.15
C GLN A 80 33.60 38.81 50.36
N VAL A 81 34.45 37.85 49.99
CA VAL A 81 34.05 36.58 49.36
C VAL A 81 34.56 35.43 50.20
N SER A 82 33.64 34.60 50.69
CA SER A 82 33.94 33.41 51.48
C SER A 82 33.60 32.15 50.69
N ALA A 83 34.56 31.24 50.51
CA ALA A 83 34.33 29.89 49.98
C ALA A 83 34.19 28.91 51.15
N LEU A 84 33.01 28.31 51.32
CA LEU A 84 32.72 27.33 52.36
C LEU A 84 32.60 25.94 51.72
N VAL A 85 33.65 25.14 51.85
CA VAL A 85 33.76 23.77 51.35
C VAL A 85 33.18 22.82 52.40
N LEU A 86 32.25 21.96 51.99
CA LEU A 86 31.49 21.08 52.90
C LEU A 86 31.82 19.62 52.61
N VAL A 87 32.59 18.99 53.50
CA VAL A 87 32.96 17.56 53.44
C VAL A 87 32.19 16.77 54.49
N CYS A 88 32.11 15.43 54.35
CA CYS A 88 31.52 14.60 55.41
C CYS A 88 32.44 14.58 56.63
N ASP A 89 33.71 14.28 56.37
CA ASP A 89 34.83 14.19 57.30
C ASP A 89 36.11 14.59 56.54
N PHE A 90 37.23 14.64 57.26
CA PHE A 90 38.53 14.96 56.65
C PHE A 90 39.21 13.77 55.94
N ASP A 91 38.58 12.58 55.90
CA ASP A 91 39.06 11.43 55.12
C ASP A 91 38.65 11.54 53.63
N ASP A 92 37.90 12.58 53.27
CA ASP A 92 37.57 12.88 51.87
C ASP A 92 38.84 13.14 51.04
N SER A 93 38.96 12.43 49.92
CA SER A 93 40.08 12.54 48.96
C SER A 93 40.37 13.97 48.46
N SER A 94 39.42 14.90 48.60
CA SER A 94 39.59 16.31 48.26
C SER A 94 40.42 17.11 49.25
N VAL A 95 40.45 16.73 50.52
CA VAL A 95 41.08 17.51 51.60
C VAL A 95 42.60 17.61 51.44
N PRO A 96 43.34 16.51 51.17
CA PRO A 96 44.80 16.59 51.00
C PRO A 96 45.24 17.51 49.85
N HIS A 97 44.43 17.58 48.78
CA HIS A 97 44.71 18.47 47.65
C HIS A 97 44.46 19.94 47.99
N LEU A 98 43.45 20.24 48.80
CA LEU A 98 43.19 21.61 49.28
C LEU A 98 44.26 22.08 50.26
N GLU A 99 44.71 21.22 51.18
CA GLU A 99 45.83 21.50 52.09
C GLU A 99 47.13 21.77 51.31
N ALA A 100 47.41 20.97 50.27
CA ALA A 100 48.57 21.19 49.41
C ALA A 100 48.50 22.51 48.62
N ALA A 101 47.31 22.91 48.14
CA ALA A 101 47.11 24.14 47.39
C ALA A 101 47.08 25.41 48.26
N TYR A 102 46.66 25.28 49.53
CA TYR A 102 46.52 26.36 50.49
C TYR A 102 47.28 26.00 51.79
N PRO A 103 48.62 26.04 51.78
CA PRO A 103 49.45 25.52 52.88
C PRO A 103 49.31 26.27 54.21
N THR A 104 48.63 27.41 54.24
CA THR A 104 48.34 28.19 55.47
C THR A 104 46.96 27.90 56.05
N LEU A 105 46.28 26.82 55.64
CA LEU A 105 45.07 26.32 56.27
C LEU A 105 45.36 25.89 57.73
N GLN A 106 44.64 26.47 58.69
CA GLN A 106 44.77 26.15 60.11
C GLN A 106 43.54 25.39 60.61
N ARG A 107 43.74 24.38 61.46
CA ARG A 107 42.64 23.67 62.14
C ARG A 107 42.04 24.56 63.22
N HIS A 108 40.72 24.63 63.22
CA HIS A 108 39.91 25.29 64.22
C HIS A 108 38.77 24.36 64.63
N GLN A 109 38.35 24.50 65.88
CA GLN A 109 37.12 23.89 66.37
C GLN A 109 36.05 24.98 66.41
N GLU A 110 34.93 24.73 65.74
CA GLU A 110 33.77 25.62 65.74
C GLU A 110 33.06 25.58 67.10
N ALA A 111 32.26 26.60 67.41
CA ALA A 111 31.57 26.74 68.69
C ALA A 111 30.59 25.58 69.02
N ASP A 112 30.20 24.81 68.01
CA ASP A 112 29.32 23.65 68.06
C ASP A 112 30.07 22.30 68.07
N GLY A 113 31.41 22.34 68.17
CA GLY A 113 32.28 21.16 68.24
C GLY A 113 32.68 20.58 66.89
N LEU A 114 32.22 21.13 65.77
CA LEU A 114 32.64 20.69 64.43
C LEU A 114 34.07 21.13 64.11
N GLU A 115 34.81 20.29 63.40
CA GLU A 115 36.16 20.64 62.95
C GLU A 115 36.12 21.42 61.62
N ALA A 116 36.96 22.46 61.53
CA ALA A 116 37.11 23.26 60.33
C ALA A 116 38.58 23.60 60.03
N LEU A 117 38.92 23.73 58.76
CA LEU A 117 40.18 24.31 58.30
C LEU A 117 39.91 25.71 57.73
N ARG A 118 40.64 26.73 58.17
CA ARG A 118 40.43 28.12 57.72
C ARG A 118 41.68 28.71 57.08
N PHE A 119 41.45 29.47 56.01
CA PHE A 119 42.45 30.27 55.32
C PHE A 119 41.85 31.65 55.04
N GLU A 120 42.60 32.71 55.34
CA GLU A 120 42.20 34.08 55.06
C GLU A 120 43.32 34.85 54.35
N ARG A 121 42.96 35.61 53.33
CA ARG A 121 43.86 36.51 52.61
C ARG A 121 43.10 37.75 52.16
N GLY A 122 43.25 38.86 52.89
CA GLY A 122 42.51 40.09 52.63
C GLY A 122 41.00 39.87 52.75
N GLN A 123 40.23 40.26 51.74
CA GLN A 123 38.77 40.06 51.68
C GLN A 123 38.35 38.67 51.14
N ARG A 124 39.26 37.69 51.14
CA ARG A 124 39.01 36.33 50.64
C ARG A 124 39.19 35.33 51.76
N ARG A 125 38.15 34.54 52.03
CA ARG A 125 38.13 33.51 53.07
C ARG A 125 37.84 32.15 52.46
N LEU A 126 38.56 31.12 52.89
CA LEU A 126 38.27 29.72 52.62
C LEU A 126 38.06 29.01 53.95
N THR A 127 36.98 28.24 54.04
CA THR A 127 36.67 27.39 55.19
C THR A 127 36.30 26.01 54.68
N ILE A 128 36.98 24.97 55.17
CA ILE A 128 36.65 23.57 54.91
C ILE A 128 36.00 23.04 56.19
N LEU A 129 34.73 22.68 56.14
CA LEU A 129 33.95 22.25 57.29
C LEU A 129 33.64 20.75 57.19
N ALA A 130 33.98 20.00 58.23
CA ALA A 130 33.54 18.61 58.40
C ALA A 130 32.11 18.58 58.93
N ALA A 131 31.15 18.31 58.04
CA ALA A 131 29.72 18.42 58.35
C ALA A 131 29.15 17.24 59.16
N GLY A 132 29.87 16.11 59.23
CA GLY A 132 29.41 14.87 59.90
C GLY A 132 28.27 14.15 59.19
N VAL A 133 27.86 14.63 58.01
CA VAL A 133 26.77 14.06 57.20
C VAL A 133 27.21 13.95 55.74
N SER A 134 26.75 12.89 55.05
CA SER A 134 27.15 12.63 53.66
C SER A 134 26.26 13.31 52.62
N ALA A 135 24.95 13.43 52.89
CA ALA A 135 23.96 13.93 51.94
C ALA A 135 24.14 15.43 51.62
N LYS A 136 24.09 15.79 50.33
CA LYS A 136 24.30 17.18 49.86
C LYS A 136 23.34 18.18 50.50
N HIS A 137 22.03 17.89 50.52
CA HIS A 137 21.04 18.79 51.13
C HIS A 137 21.30 19.03 52.63
N ALA A 138 21.73 17.99 53.37
CA ALA A 138 22.03 18.08 54.79
C ALA A 138 23.29 18.93 55.05
N LYS A 139 24.35 18.74 54.26
CA LYS A 139 25.56 19.59 54.29
C LYS A 139 25.20 21.06 54.03
N LEU A 140 24.40 21.32 52.99
CA LEU A 140 23.99 22.67 52.62
C LEU A 140 23.16 23.33 53.73
N ASN A 141 22.16 22.65 54.29
CA ASN A 141 21.36 23.20 55.40
C ASN A 141 22.18 23.48 56.66
N LEU A 142 23.14 22.61 56.98
CA LEU A 142 24.08 22.83 58.08
C LEU A 142 24.90 24.11 57.82
N ALA A 143 25.42 24.28 56.62
CA ALA A 143 26.16 25.47 56.23
C ALA A 143 25.30 26.74 56.27
N LEU A 144 24.05 26.69 55.79
CA LEU A 144 23.12 27.83 55.79
C LEU A 144 22.90 28.41 57.19
N ALA A 145 22.82 27.57 58.22
CA ALA A 145 22.68 28.03 59.60
C ALA A 145 23.91 28.82 60.11
N ARG A 146 25.07 28.69 59.44
CA ARG A 146 26.35 29.32 59.81
C ARG A 146 26.74 30.50 58.93
N CYS A 147 26.04 30.71 57.81
CA CYS A 147 26.27 31.88 56.96
C CYS A 147 25.59 33.12 57.56
N ASP A 148 26.36 34.17 57.79
CA ASP A 148 25.91 35.50 58.24
C ASP A 148 25.89 36.54 57.11
N THR A 149 26.44 36.20 55.95
CA THR A 149 26.49 37.09 54.79
C THR A 149 25.10 37.34 54.18
N PRO A 150 24.77 38.57 53.75
CA PRO A 150 23.46 38.89 53.16
C PRO A 150 23.11 38.08 51.91
N PHE A 151 24.12 37.66 51.16
CA PHE A 151 23.97 36.82 49.98
C PHE A 151 24.75 35.51 50.13
N ILE A 152 24.13 34.43 49.67
CA ILE A 152 24.69 33.08 49.69
C ILE A 152 24.67 32.52 48.28
N GLY A 153 25.80 32.00 47.81
CA GLY A 153 25.90 31.29 46.55
C GLY A 153 26.01 29.78 46.74
N VAL A 154 25.62 29.03 45.73
CA VAL A 154 25.83 27.57 45.66
C VAL A 154 26.61 27.26 44.39
N LEU A 155 27.71 26.52 44.54
CA LEU A 155 28.58 26.12 43.44
C LEU A 155 29.04 24.67 43.65
N ASP A 156 28.77 23.80 42.68
CA ASP A 156 29.24 22.41 42.71
C ASP A 156 30.77 22.34 42.55
N ALA A 157 31.38 21.29 43.13
CA ALA A 157 32.82 21.09 43.19
C ALA A 157 33.50 20.76 41.85
N ASP A 158 32.72 20.56 40.78
CA ASP A 158 33.17 20.36 39.41
C ASP A 158 32.95 21.60 38.52
N HIS A 159 32.62 22.75 39.14
CA HIS A 159 32.39 24.02 38.45
C HIS A 159 33.56 24.99 38.61
N ARG A 160 33.82 25.78 37.57
CA ARG A 160 34.83 26.84 37.56
C ARG A 160 34.15 28.19 37.31
N ALA A 161 34.08 29.02 38.35
CA ALA A 161 33.43 30.32 38.25
C ALA A 161 34.23 31.30 37.38
N THR A 162 33.55 32.09 36.55
CA THR A 162 34.19 33.19 35.82
C THR A 162 34.62 34.28 36.79
N PRO A 163 35.74 35.00 36.59
CA PRO A 163 36.25 35.99 37.55
C PRO A 163 35.27 37.09 37.95
N SER A 164 34.31 37.44 37.09
CA SER A 164 33.35 38.51 37.34
C SER A 164 31.95 38.03 37.77
N TRP A 165 31.77 36.72 38.02
CA TRP A 165 30.45 36.11 38.26
C TRP A 165 29.65 36.84 39.33
N ILE A 166 30.25 37.02 40.52
CA ILE A 166 29.59 37.67 41.66
C ILE A 166 29.26 39.13 41.35
N SER A 167 30.22 39.90 40.83
CA SER A 167 30.04 41.33 40.53
C SER A 167 29.01 41.60 39.43
N THR A 168 28.75 40.62 38.56
CA THR A 168 27.73 40.72 37.50
C THR A 168 26.35 40.22 37.94
N ALA A 169 26.29 39.22 38.83
CA ALA A 169 25.03 38.65 39.32
C ALA A 169 24.39 39.47 40.44
N LEU A 170 25.18 40.00 41.39
CA LEU A 170 24.69 40.79 42.53
C LEU A 170 23.77 41.96 42.15
N PRO A 171 24.07 42.77 41.11
CA PRO A 171 23.19 43.87 40.68
C PRO A 171 21.74 43.48 40.42
N ARG A 172 21.45 42.22 40.09
CA ARG A 172 20.07 41.76 39.86
C ARG A 172 19.20 41.80 41.12
N PHE A 173 19.81 41.84 42.31
CA PHE A 173 19.12 42.03 43.59
C PHE A 173 18.77 43.49 43.90
N ALA A 174 19.04 44.45 43.00
CA ALA A 174 18.48 45.80 43.14
C ALA A 174 16.93 45.78 43.16
N ARG A 175 16.35 44.76 42.52
CA ARG A 175 14.93 44.43 42.62
C ARG A 175 14.64 43.64 43.90
N GLN A 176 13.73 44.14 44.73
CA GLN A 176 13.37 43.51 46.01
C GLN A 176 12.63 42.17 45.81
N ASP A 177 11.89 42.01 44.71
CA ASP A 177 11.17 40.76 44.39
C ASP A 177 12.10 39.58 44.04
N VAL A 178 13.38 39.86 43.73
CA VAL A 178 14.37 38.84 43.37
C VAL A 178 14.92 38.17 44.62
N ALA A 179 14.53 36.91 44.82
CA ALA A 179 14.99 36.03 45.89
C ALA A 179 16.29 35.30 45.51
N ALA A 180 16.48 35.00 44.22
CA ALA A 180 17.66 34.31 43.71
C ALA A 180 18.03 34.74 42.29
N VAL A 181 19.28 34.50 41.91
CA VAL A 181 19.84 34.79 40.58
C VAL A 181 20.57 33.55 40.09
N GLN A 182 19.97 32.85 39.12
CA GLN A 182 20.65 31.78 38.39
C GLN A 182 21.53 32.41 37.31
N SER A 183 22.82 32.05 37.30
CA SER A 183 23.76 32.53 36.29
C SER A 183 24.04 31.47 35.23
N ARG A 184 24.63 31.90 34.11
CA ARG A 184 24.93 31.04 32.96
C ARG A 184 25.92 29.93 33.31
N LYS A 185 25.64 28.72 32.82
CA LYS A 185 26.57 27.57 32.84
C LYS A 185 27.03 27.23 31.42
N ALA A 186 28.29 26.87 31.26
CA ALA A 186 28.88 26.51 29.97
C ALA A 186 29.71 25.22 30.08
N PRO A 187 29.91 24.46 28.99
CA PRO A 187 30.76 23.28 29.04
C PRO A 187 32.22 23.66 29.23
N LEU A 188 32.93 22.96 30.10
CA LEU A 188 34.37 23.10 30.24
C LEU A 188 35.14 22.57 29.02
N SER A 189 34.66 21.45 28.43
CA SER A 189 35.20 20.89 27.19
C SER A 189 34.14 20.12 26.39
N THR A 190 34.28 20.12 25.06
CA THR A 190 33.40 19.45 24.09
C THR A 190 34.18 18.59 23.10
N ASN A 191 35.26 17.96 23.56
CA ASN A 191 36.20 17.22 22.71
C ASN A 191 35.66 15.88 22.19
N LYS A 192 34.62 15.32 22.84
CA LYS A 192 33.96 14.06 22.46
C LYS A 192 32.51 14.34 22.04
N ILE A 193 31.98 13.49 21.15
CA ILE A 193 30.61 13.63 20.66
C ILE A 193 29.56 13.60 21.79
N VAL A 194 29.74 12.74 22.80
CA VAL A 194 28.84 12.69 23.96
C VAL A 194 28.90 13.97 24.80
N GLN A 195 30.04 14.65 24.85
CA GLN A 195 30.17 15.94 25.52
C GLN A 195 29.47 17.06 24.75
N VAL A 196 29.54 17.02 23.41
CA VAL A 196 28.75 17.91 22.55
C VAL A 196 27.25 17.70 22.79
N TRP A 197 26.81 16.43 22.88
CA TRP A 197 25.41 16.08 23.15
C TRP A 197 24.95 16.54 24.53
N ASP A 198 25.72 16.26 25.57
CA ASP A 198 25.44 16.70 26.94
C ASP A 198 25.36 18.23 27.01
N SER A 199 26.32 18.91 26.37
CA SER A 199 26.35 20.37 26.34
C SER A 199 25.14 20.99 25.64
N ALA A 200 24.78 20.48 24.46
CA ALA A 200 23.67 21.02 23.69
C ALA A 200 22.33 20.87 24.42
N LEU A 201 22.13 19.77 25.16
CA LEU A 201 20.90 19.53 25.90
C LEU A 201 20.90 20.22 27.29
N SER A 202 22.01 20.21 28.03
CA SER A 202 22.11 20.75 29.40
C SER A 202 22.39 22.26 29.47
N HIS A 203 23.12 22.82 28.50
CA HIS A 203 23.53 24.23 28.51
C HIS A 203 22.74 25.04 27.50
N LEU A 204 22.83 24.67 26.21
CA LEU A 204 22.25 25.48 25.14
C LEU A 204 20.72 25.58 25.27
N GLY A 205 20.05 24.45 25.53
CA GLY A 205 18.60 24.42 25.75
C GLY A 205 18.17 25.27 26.96
N HIS A 206 18.81 25.07 28.11
CA HIS A 206 18.50 25.81 29.34
C HIS A 206 18.81 27.30 29.23
N GLU A 207 19.97 27.68 28.68
CA GLU A 207 20.32 29.08 28.48
C GLU A 207 19.28 29.81 27.61
N MET A 208 18.82 29.14 26.55
CA MET A 208 17.84 29.73 25.63
C MET A 208 16.47 29.88 26.27
N LEU A 209 16.01 28.85 26.98
CA LEU A 209 14.77 28.91 27.72
C LEU A 209 14.82 30.01 28.79
N ASN A 210 15.88 30.05 29.60
CA ASN A 210 16.05 31.02 30.68
C ASN A 210 16.12 32.47 30.17
N ARG A 211 16.80 32.71 29.03
CA ARG A 211 16.75 34.02 28.36
C ARG A 211 15.33 34.36 27.92
N GLY A 212 14.61 33.40 27.34
CA GLY A 212 13.22 33.59 26.92
C GLY A 212 12.29 33.94 28.06
N LEU A 213 12.41 33.22 29.17
CA LEU A 213 11.65 33.44 30.40
C LEU A 213 11.94 34.82 30.98
N GLU A 214 13.22 35.16 31.18
CA GLU A 214 13.63 36.46 31.72
C GLU A 214 13.17 37.62 30.82
N ALA A 215 13.31 37.49 29.50
CA ALA A 215 12.83 38.48 28.53
C ALA A 215 11.29 38.63 28.54
N SER A 216 10.57 37.58 28.93
CA SER A 216 9.11 37.57 29.06
C SER A 216 8.64 37.98 30.46
N GLY A 217 9.55 38.39 31.35
CA GLY A 217 9.25 38.73 32.74
C GLY A 217 8.83 37.53 33.61
N LEU A 218 9.09 36.31 33.15
CA LEU A 218 8.83 35.07 33.88
C LEU A 218 10.05 34.69 34.72
N ASP A 219 9.81 33.91 35.77
CA ASP A 219 10.86 33.43 36.66
C ASP A 219 11.69 32.31 35.99
N VAL A 220 12.92 32.07 36.42
CA VAL A 220 13.68 30.86 36.01
C VAL A 220 13.74 29.84 37.15
N PHE A 221 14.32 28.68 36.91
CA PHE A 221 14.55 27.66 37.93
C PHE A 221 16.03 27.64 38.33
N PHE A 222 16.30 27.35 39.61
CA PHE A 222 17.63 27.04 40.08
C PHE A 222 18.02 25.63 39.62
N THR A 223 19.19 25.51 39.00
CA THR A 223 19.68 24.29 38.33
C THR A 223 20.91 23.71 39.03
N GLY A 224 20.88 23.71 40.37
CA GLY A 224 21.79 22.95 41.24
C GLY A 224 23.13 23.61 41.54
N SER A 225 23.54 24.62 40.76
CA SER A 225 24.82 25.29 40.89
C SER A 225 24.81 26.66 40.18
N THR A 226 25.82 27.48 40.47
CA THR A 226 26.04 28.80 39.84
C THR A 226 24.88 29.76 40.05
N ALA A 227 24.37 29.80 41.28
CA ALA A 227 23.32 30.73 41.66
C ALA A 227 23.68 31.48 42.95
N LEU A 228 23.22 32.72 43.04
CA LEU A 228 23.24 33.53 44.26
C LEU A 228 21.82 33.67 44.80
N PHE A 229 21.68 33.77 46.11
CA PHE A 229 20.41 33.89 46.83
C PHE A 229 20.51 35.00 47.85
N ARG A 230 19.37 35.67 48.12
CA ARG A 230 19.21 36.37 49.39
C ARG A 230 19.23 35.34 50.50
N ARG A 231 19.99 35.61 51.56
CA ARG A 231 20.07 34.73 52.72
C ARG A 231 18.70 34.39 53.27
N GLU A 232 17.85 35.40 53.46
CA GLU A 232 16.50 35.24 54.01
C GLU A 232 15.66 34.23 53.23
N ALA A 233 15.61 34.35 51.90
CA ALA A 233 14.85 33.44 51.06
C ALA A 233 15.41 32.00 51.09
N LEU A 234 16.73 31.85 51.16
CA LEU A 234 17.35 30.53 51.19
C LEU A 234 17.20 29.85 52.56
N VAL A 235 17.22 30.62 53.65
CA VAL A 235 16.98 30.15 55.02
C VAL A 235 15.51 29.79 55.25
N GLU A 236 14.57 30.55 54.69
CA GLU A 236 13.13 30.30 54.82
C GLU A 236 12.72 28.94 54.25
N HIS A 237 13.23 28.59 53.07
CA HIS A 237 12.84 27.36 52.38
C HIS A 237 13.78 26.18 52.63
N GLY A 238 15.10 26.42 52.67
CA GLY A 238 16.12 25.38 52.84
C GLY A 238 16.16 24.33 51.72
N PHE A 239 17.05 23.35 51.83
CA PHE A 239 17.16 22.23 50.90
C PHE A 239 16.43 21.00 51.43
N THR A 240 15.48 20.47 50.66
CA THR A 240 14.72 19.27 51.03
C THR A 240 15.48 17.99 50.65
N ASP A 241 15.31 16.91 51.43
CA ASP A 241 15.80 15.56 51.10
C ASP A 241 15.07 14.97 49.88
N THR A 242 15.54 15.39 48.70
CA THR A 242 15.07 14.92 47.40
C THR A 242 16.24 14.78 46.45
N LEU A 243 16.05 14.04 45.35
CA LEU A 243 17.09 13.80 44.35
C LEU A 243 17.51 15.02 43.54
N THR A 244 16.62 16.02 43.51
CA THR A 244 16.75 17.31 42.82
C THR A 244 16.29 18.39 43.78
N GLU A 245 17.05 18.54 44.87
CA GLU A 245 16.81 19.51 45.94
C GLU A 245 16.73 20.95 45.40
N ASP A 246 17.42 21.20 44.29
CA ASP A 246 17.46 22.46 43.55
C ASP A 246 16.12 22.84 42.91
N THR A 247 15.52 21.89 42.21
CA THR A 247 14.22 22.05 41.55
C THR A 247 13.11 22.14 42.60
N TYR A 248 13.24 21.38 43.70
CA TYR A 248 12.32 21.44 44.83
C TYR A 248 12.31 22.85 45.45
N LEU A 249 13.49 23.36 45.79
CA LEU A 249 13.66 24.72 46.31
C LEU A 249 13.13 25.79 45.36
N SER A 250 13.32 25.61 44.04
CA SER A 250 12.77 26.51 43.04
C SER A 250 11.25 26.62 43.13
N PHE A 251 10.54 25.50 43.23
CA PHE A 251 9.08 25.52 43.39
C PHE A 251 8.66 26.24 44.67
N ASP A 252 9.31 25.96 45.80
CA ASP A 252 8.95 26.60 47.07
C ASP A 252 9.19 28.12 47.03
N ILE A 253 10.31 28.60 46.47
CA ILE A 253 10.57 30.05 46.29
C ILE A 253 9.49 30.70 45.42
N LEU A 254 9.20 30.11 44.25
CA LEU A 254 8.25 30.68 43.30
C LEU A 254 6.81 30.72 43.86
N LEU A 255 6.41 29.65 44.57
CA LEU A 255 5.10 29.55 45.21
C LEU A 255 5.00 30.40 46.48
N GLY A 256 6.12 30.66 47.16
CA GLY A 256 6.25 31.61 48.26
C GLY A 256 6.19 33.08 47.82
N GLY A 257 6.26 33.36 46.51
CA GLY A 257 6.13 34.69 45.94
C GLY A 257 7.44 35.29 45.42
N GLY A 258 8.58 34.71 45.81
CA GLY A 258 9.90 35.13 45.35
C GLY A 258 10.12 34.92 43.85
N ARG A 259 10.99 35.73 43.25
CA ARG A 259 11.45 35.59 41.86
C ARG A 259 12.87 35.04 41.81
N ILE A 260 13.09 34.14 40.86
CA ILE A 260 14.45 33.72 40.47
C ILE A 260 14.75 34.41 39.13
N ALA A 261 15.74 35.30 39.11
CA ALA A 261 16.16 36.02 37.90
C ALA A 261 17.30 35.28 37.17
N TYR A 262 17.49 35.57 35.88
CA TYR A 262 18.57 34.99 35.08
C TYR A 262 19.66 35.99 34.71
N GLU A 263 20.92 35.64 34.95
CA GLU A 263 22.11 36.38 34.50
C GLU A 263 22.80 35.66 33.32
N PRO A 264 22.56 36.12 32.06
CA PRO A 264 23.05 35.42 30.87
C PRO A 264 24.50 35.78 30.48
N ARG A 265 25.13 36.80 31.08
CA ARG A 265 26.44 37.28 30.60
C ARG A 265 27.57 36.31 30.96
N ILE A 266 27.58 35.84 32.19
CA ILE A 266 28.67 35.03 32.76
C ILE A 266 28.13 34.11 33.88
N GLY A 267 28.99 33.26 34.43
CA GLY A 267 28.66 32.36 35.53
C GLY A 267 29.77 31.36 35.79
N SER A 268 29.67 30.16 35.24
CA SER A 268 30.69 29.12 35.42
C SER A 268 30.81 28.14 34.25
N TYR A 269 31.87 27.33 34.28
CA TYR A 269 32.06 26.16 33.41
C TYR A 269 31.89 24.87 34.21
N GLU A 270 31.18 23.87 33.68
CA GLU A 270 30.98 22.56 34.31
C GLU A 270 31.54 21.41 33.46
N GLU A 271 31.85 20.26 34.08
CA GLU A 271 32.31 19.07 33.39
C GLU A 271 31.19 18.32 32.64
N MET A 272 31.50 17.86 31.43
CA MET A 272 30.56 17.09 30.58
C MET A 272 30.75 15.58 30.76
N SER A 273 29.67 14.82 30.51
CA SER A 273 29.70 13.36 30.54
C SER A 273 30.80 12.77 29.65
N PRO A 274 31.73 11.95 30.19
CA PRO A 274 32.88 11.45 29.41
C PRO A 274 32.51 10.32 28.44
N ASN A 275 31.39 9.64 28.66
CA ASN A 275 30.91 8.52 27.86
C ASN A 275 29.36 8.42 27.92
N LEU A 276 28.78 7.57 27.06
CA LEU A 276 27.33 7.44 26.89
C LEU A 276 26.62 6.92 28.16
N ALA A 277 27.25 6.03 28.91
CA ALA A 277 26.68 5.51 30.16
C ALA A 277 26.59 6.61 31.23
N SER A 278 27.63 7.45 31.38
CA SER A 278 27.60 8.63 32.26
C SER A 278 26.53 9.63 31.84
N PHE A 279 26.40 9.90 30.53
CA PHE A 279 25.34 10.76 29.98
C PHE A 279 23.95 10.24 30.35
N ALA A 280 23.68 8.98 30.06
CA ALA A 280 22.41 8.36 30.37
C ALA A 280 22.11 8.29 31.87
N GLY A 281 23.12 8.04 32.70
CA GLY A 281 23.01 8.03 34.16
C GLY A 281 22.58 9.39 34.72
N ARG A 282 23.18 10.49 34.23
CA ARG A 282 22.75 11.86 34.60
C ARG A 282 21.29 12.08 34.24
N ARG A 283 20.88 11.77 33.01
CA ARG A 283 19.50 12.00 32.51
C ARG A 283 18.45 11.18 33.24
N ARG A 284 18.73 9.90 33.48
CA ARG A 284 17.87 8.99 34.24
C ARG A 284 17.62 9.53 35.66
N ARG A 285 18.68 9.95 36.37
CA ARG A 285 18.59 10.52 37.72
C ARG A 285 17.83 11.85 37.72
N TRP A 286 18.15 12.75 36.80
CA TRP A 286 17.48 14.04 36.70
C TRP A 286 16.00 13.89 36.40
N SER A 287 15.64 13.02 35.46
CA SER A 287 14.24 12.75 35.12
C SER A 287 13.45 12.19 36.31
N ALA A 288 14.02 11.24 37.06
CA ALA A 288 13.39 10.69 38.25
C ALA A 288 13.15 11.78 39.32
N GLY A 289 14.17 12.59 39.61
CA GLY A 289 14.09 13.65 40.61
C GLY A 289 13.13 14.77 40.23
N HIS A 290 13.20 15.28 38.99
CA HIS A 290 12.29 16.33 38.53
C HIS A 290 10.84 15.86 38.52
N THR A 291 10.60 14.59 38.17
CA THR A 291 9.26 13.99 38.21
C THR A 291 8.73 13.94 39.65
N ASP A 292 9.52 13.45 40.60
CA ASP A 292 9.14 13.43 42.02
C ASP A 292 8.88 14.85 42.56
N GLY A 293 9.77 15.79 42.26
CA GLY A 293 9.63 17.19 42.63
C GLY A 293 8.35 17.82 42.07
N PHE A 294 8.09 17.66 40.77
CA PHE A 294 6.89 18.22 40.15
C PHE A 294 5.59 17.59 40.69
N VAL A 295 5.53 16.26 40.82
CA VAL A 295 4.32 15.57 41.30
C VAL A 295 4.00 15.95 42.75
N ARG A 296 5.01 16.04 43.63
CA ARG A 296 4.83 16.51 45.02
C ARG A 296 4.34 17.96 45.09
N HIS A 297 4.76 18.80 44.16
CA HIS A 297 4.34 20.20 44.08
C HIS A 297 3.01 20.41 43.37
N LEU A 298 2.49 19.45 42.61
CA LEU A 298 1.28 19.64 41.80
C LEU A 298 0.08 20.09 42.63
N ARG A 299 -0.13 19.49 43.82
CA ARG A 299 -1.18 19.92 44.74
C ARG A 299 -0.93 21.34 45.27
N LYS A 300 0.27 21.61 45.78
CA LYS A 300 0.67 22.94 46.29
C LYS A 300 0.48 24.02 45.21
N LEU A 301 0.87 23.73 43.98
CA LEU A 301 0.78 24.60 42.80
C LEU A 301 -0.67 24.97 42.46
N LEU A 302 -1.58 23.98 42.48
CA LEU A 302 -2.99 24.22 42.22
C LEU A 302 -3.65 25.04 43.34
N THR A 303 -3.27 24.80 44.60
CA THR A 303 -3.85 25.47 45.78
C THR A 303 -3.15 26.79 46.17
N SER A 304 -2.01 27.13 45.58
CA SER A 304 -1.25 28.34 45.97
C SER A 304 -1.98 29.64 45.62
N ARG A 305 -1.57 30.74 46.26
CA ARG A 305 -2.04 32.11 45.94
C ARG A 305 -1.26 32.75 44.77
N ALA A 306 -0.38 32.01 44.11
CA ALA A 306 0.38 32.50 42.97
C ALA A 306 -0.55 32.89 41.81
N SER A 307 -0.12 33.87 41.00
CA SER A 307 -0.87 34.30 39.81
C SER A 307 -1.08 33.14 38.83
N TRP A 308 -2.14 33.21 38.03
CA TRP A 308 -2.44 32.18 37.03
C TRP A 308 -1.26 32.00 36.05
N LEU A 309 -0.58 33.10 35.69
CA LEU A 309 0.57 33.07 34.78
C LEU A 309 1.75 32.32 35.41
N ARG A 310 2.06 32.58 36.69
CA ARG A 310 3.11 31.85 37.42
C ARG A 310 2.75 30.37 37.58
N LYS A 311 1.47 30.05 37.83
CA LYS A 311 1.00 28.65 37.87
C LYS A 311 1.18 27.95 36.54
N ALA A 312 0.74 28.57 35.44
CA ALA A 312 0.89 28.03 34.09
C ALA A 312 2.36 27.85 33.69
N HIS A 313 3.22 28.80 34.06
CA HIS A 313 4.66 28.72 33.87
C HIS A 313 5.29 27.55 34.66
N CYS A 314 4.95 27.40 35.94
CA CYS A 314 5.41 26.26 36.76
C CYS A 314 4.90 24.91 36.23
N LEU A 315 3.67 24.84 35.69
CA LEU A 315 3.15 23.66 35.00
C LEU A 315 3.94 23.36 33.72
N LEU A 316 4.24 24.40 32.93
CA LEU A 316 4.98 24.28 31.68
C LEU A 316 6.38 23.70 31.92
N ILE A 317 7.13 24.24 32.90
CA ILE A 317 8.48 23.75 33.20
C ILE A 317 8.43 22.39 33.93
N GLY A 318 7.52 22.24 34.89
CA GLY A 318 7.45 21.03 35.72
C GLY A 318 7.14 19.76 34.93
N GLN A 319 6.39 19.86 33.83
CA GLN A 319 6.09 18.71 32.97
C GLN A 319 7.18 18.38 31.94
N PHE A 320 8.30 19.10 31.90
CA PHE A 320 9.35 18.91 30.88
C PHE A 320 9.83 17.44 30.80
N PHE A 321 10.11 16.80 31.94
CA PHE A 321 10.53 15.39 31.99
C PHE A 321 9.37 14.37 31.85
N LEU A 322 8.11 14.83 31.83
CA LEU A 322 6.94 14.00 31.49
C LEU A 322 6.65 13.99 29.99
N LEU A 323 7.11 14.99 29.24
CA LEU A 323 6.94 15.05 27.78
C LEU A 323 7.53 13.82 27.05
N PRO A 324 8.70 13.27 27.41
CA PRO A 324 9.20 12.00 26.91
C PRO A 324 8.18 10.85 26.98
N ALA A 325 7.37 10.77 28.04
CA ALA A 325 6.34 9.75 28.18
C ALA A 325 5.19 9.97 27.17
N LEU A 326 4.81 11.23 26.92
CA LEU A 326 3.80 11.56 25.91
C LEU A 326 4.30 11.30 24.48
N VAL A 327 5.57 11.61 24.20
CA VAL A 327 6.24 11.28 22.94
C VAL A 327 6.27 9.76 22.75
N THR A 328 6.56 9.02 23.81
CA THR A 328 6.54 7.56 23.82
C THR A 328 5.16 7.00 23.57
N LEU A 329 4.14 7.55 24.22
CA LEU A 329 2.76 7.14 24.00
C LEU A 329 2.31 7.44 22.56
N PHE A 330 2.73 8.59 22.00
CA PHE A 330 2.47 8.95 20.61
C PHE A 330 3.09 7.93 19.64
N PHE A 331 4.39 7.63 19.80
CA PHE A 331 5.04 6.61 18.99
C PHE A 331 4.41 5.24 19.23
N ALA A 332 4.09 4.86 20.47
CA ALA A 332 3.44 3.58 20.78
C ALA A 332 2.06 3.45 20.10
N CYS A 333 1.24 4.49 20.10
CA CYS A 333 -0.05 4.49 19.40
C CYS A 333 0.14 4.29 17.89
N GLN A 334 1.11 4.99 17.30
CA GLN A 334 1.44 4.82 15.88
C GLN A 334 2.01 3.45 15.57
N GLY A 335 3.03 3.03 16.29
CA GLY A 335 3.71 1.76 16.12
C GLY A 335 2.76 0.59 16.30
N LEU A 336 1.86 0.64 17.29
CA LEU A 336 0.80 -0.35 17.45
C LEU A 336 -0.18 -0.30 16.29
N PHE A 337 -0.58 0.88 15.83
CA PHE A 337 -1.42 1.03 14.64
C PHE A 337 -0.79 0.41 13.39
N TYR A 338 0.51 0.60 13.15
CA TYR A 338 1.23 -0.04 12.06
C TYR A 338 1.38 -1.55 12.29
N PHE A 339 1.77 -1.96 13.50
CA PHE A 339 1.99 -3.35 13.87
C PHE A 339 0.73 -4.20 13.69
N LEU A 340 -0.43 -3.71 14.10
CA LEU A 340 -1.71 -4.40 13.96
C LEU A 340 -2.14 -4.62 12.50
N GLN A 341 -1.60 -3.83 11.58
CA GLN A 341 -1.89 -3.97 10.16
C GLN A 341 -0.97 -5.00 9.49
N LEU A 342 0.20 -5.30 10.06
CA LEU A 342 1.14 -6.26 9.49
C LEU A 342 0.58 -7.69 9.52
N THR A 343 1.00 -8.51 8.56
CA THR A 343 0.71 -9.95 8.58
C THR A 343 1.37 -10.63 9.79
N PRO A 344 0.81 -11.74 10.32
CA PRO A 344 1.34 -12.42 11.50
C PRO A 344 2.83 -12.79 11.41
N GLN A 345 3.33 -13.16 10.22
CA GLN A 345 4.74 -13.48 10.00
C GLN A 345 5.63 -12.24 10.17
N VAL A 346 5.22 -11.10 9.65
CA VAL A 346 5.94 -9.83 9.74
C VAL A 346 5.83 -9.26 11.15
N GLN A 347 4.72 -9.46 11.85
CA GLN A 347 4.60 -9.17 13.28
C GLN A 347 5.65 -9.95 14.09
N GLY A 348 5.80 -11.25 13.84
CA GLY A 348 6.82 -12.09 14.51
C GLY A 348 8.24 -11.58 14.31
N LEU A 349 8.61 -11.23 13.07
CA LEU A 349 9.91 -10.63 12.77
C LEU A 349 10.10 -9.27 13.44
N THR A 350 9.05 -8.43 13.45
CA THR A 350 9.06 -7.11 14.08
C THR A 350 9.32 -7.21 15.59
N LEU A 351 8.67 -8.15 16.28
CA LEU A 351 8.90 -8.41 17.71
C LEU A 351 10.34 -8.89 17.97
N LEU A 352 10.89 -9.76 17.12
CA LEU A 352 12.27 -10.24 17.24
C LEU A 352 13.29 -9.10 17.07
N LEU A 353 13.15 -8.31 16.00
CA LEU A 353 14.03 -7.17 15.75
C LEU A 353 13.95 -6.12 16.87
N ALA A 354 12.75 -5.91 17.42
CA ALA A 354 12.57 -5.02 18.57
C ALA A 354 13.28 -5.54 19.83
N ALA A 355 13.23 -6.85 20.10
CA ALA A 355 13.94 -7.47 21.22
C ALA A 355 15.46 -7.37 21.07
N VAL A 356 15.99 -7.57 19.85
CA VAL A 356 17.41 -7.38 19.54
C VAL A 356 17.83 -5.92 19.72
N GLY A 357 17.06 -4.98 19.17
CA GLY A 357 17.31 -3.55 19.31
C GLY A 357 17.28 -3.07 20.76
N ALA A 358 16.31 -3.54 21.55
CA ALA A 358 16.22 -3.24 22.98
C ALA A 358 17.43 -3.77 23.76
N SER A 359 17.89 -4.99 23.44
CA SER A 359 19.07 -5.59 24.07
C SER A 359 20.34 -4.80 23.77
N LEU A 360 20.55 -4.40 22.51
CA LEU A 360 21.69 -3.56 22.10
C LEU A 360 21.66 -2.20 22.78
N LEU A 361 20.50 -1.55 22.83
CA LEU A 361 20.34 -0.24 23.47
C LEU A 361 20.69 -0.31 24.97
N LEU A 362 20.24 -1.36 25.66
CA LEU A 362 20.59 -1.57 27.07
C LEU A 362 22.09 -1.82 27.27
N VAL A 363 22.76 -2.56 26.41
CA VAL A 363 24.22 -2.77 26.52
C VAL A 363 24.99 -1.45 26.40
N LEU A 364 24.52 -0.53 25.55
CA LEU A 364 25.15 0.77 25.34
C LEU A 364 24.94 1.76 26.50
N VAL A 365 23.79 1.66 27.17
CA VAL A 365 23.31 2.65 28.13
C VAL A 365 23.40 2.18 29.59
N SER A 366 23.29 0.88 29.84
CA SER A 366 23.32 0.31 31.18
C SER A 366 24.71 -0.27 31.50
N ARG A 367 25.39 0.29 32.50
CA ARG A 367 26.60 -0.32 33.08
C ARG A 367 26.33 -1.08 34.38
N THR A 368 25.24 -0.77 35.07
CA THR A 368 24.77 -1.51 36.26
C THR A 368 23.31 -1.13 36.53
N SER A 369 22.41 -2.11 36.61
CA SER A 369 21.05 -1.92 37.14
C SER A 369 20.59 -3.22 37.78
N SER A 370 20.08 -3.14 39.02
CA SER A 370 19.63 -4.25 39.86
C SER A 370 18.33 -4.91 39.37
N SER A 371 17.62 -4.31 38.41
CA SER A 371 16.38 -4.87 37.84
C SER A 371 16.42 -4.90 36.31
N LYS A 372 17.16 -5.86 35.74
CA LYS A 372 17.33 -6.03 34.30
C LYS A 372 15.99 -6.16 33.53
N LEU A 373 14.95 -6.69 34.18
CA LEU A 373 13.66 -6.92 33.53
C LEU A 373 12.88 -5.64 33.23
N ASN A 374 12.76 -4.71 34.19
CA ASN A 374 12.02 -3.47 33.98
C ASN A 374 12.68 -2.59 32.92
N ASP A 375 14.01 -2.48 32.97
CA ASP A 375 14.76 -1.70 32.00
C ASP A 375 14.65 -2.34 30.58
N ALA A 376 14.59 -3.68 30.49
CA ALA A 376 14.34 -4.40 29.24
C ALA A 376 12.93 -4.18 28.69
N LEU A 377 11.90 -4.15 29.55
CA LEU A 377 10.54 -3.87 29.14
C LEU A 377 10.41 -2.43 28.62
N VAL A 378 11.00 -1.45 29.31
CA VAL A 378 11.00 -0.04 28.85
C VAL A 378 11.73 0.09 27.51
N ALA A 379 12.90 -0.55 27.36
CA ALA A 379 13.63 -0.56 26.09
C ALA A 379 12.84 -1.21 24.96
N PHE A 380 12.15 -2.33 25.23
CA PHE A 380 11.33 -3.01 24.25
C PHE A 380 10.13 -2.17 23.80
N LEU A 381 9.40 -1.58 24.76
CA LEU A 381 8.26 -0.70 24.47
C LEU A 381 8.68 0.57 23.71
N TRP A 382 9.90 1.06 23.94
CA TRP A 382 10.46 2.18 23.20
C TRP A 382 10.87 1.79 21.77
N ILE A 383 11.51 0.62 21.58
CA ILE A 383 12.02 0.20 20.27
C ILE A 383 10.92 -0.34 19.34
N LEU A 384 9.98 -1.14 19.87
CA LEU A 384 8.97 -1.84 19.07
C LEU A 384 8.21 -0.91 18.09
N PRO A 385 7.72 0.27 18.51
CA PRO A 385 7.03 1.17 17.61
C PRO A 385 7.86 1.62 16.42
N HIS A 386 9.14 1.91 16.65
CA HIS A 386 10.07 2.37 15.63
C HIS A 386 10.36 1.27 14.61
N VAL A 387 10.52 0.03 15.06
CA VAL A 387 10.73 -1.13 14.17
C VAL A 387 9.48 -1.40 13.33
N ALA A 388 8.28 -1.32 13.93
CA ALA A 388 7.03 -1.49 13.19
C ALA A 388 6.85 -0.41 12.10
N MET A 389 7.11 0.86 12.44
CA MET A 389 7.06 1.98 11.50
C MET A 389 8.13 1.88 10.41
N ALA A 390 9.37 1.55 10.78
CA ALA A 390 10.48 1.39 9.84
C ALA A 390 10.24 0.20 8.90
N GLY A 391 9.67 -0.89 9.40
CA GLY A 391 9.22 -2.01 8.58
C GLY A 391 8.21 -1.55 7.53
N ALA A 392 7.16 -0.83 7.93
CA ALA A 392 6.18 -0.28 7.00
C ALA A 392 6.78 0.67 5.94
N LEU A 393 7.71 1.54 6.35
CA LEU A 393 8.44 2.45 5.44
C LEU A 393 9.38 1.71 4.48
N PHE A 394 10.09 0.70 4.98
CA PHE A 394 10.94 -0.17 4.17
C PHE A 394 10.09 -0.88 3.11
N TYR A 395 8.93 -1.41 3.47
CA TYR A 395 8.01 -2.01 2.49
C TYR A 395 7.46 -1.00 1.47
N LEU A 396 7.29 0.28 1.84
CA LEU A 396 6.89 1.35 0.91
C LEU A 396 7.98 1.65 -0.13
N LEU A 397 9.26 1.55 0.25
CA LEU A 397 10.40 1.89 -0.62
C LEU A 397 10.77 0.77 -1.61
N PHE A 398 10.40 -0.49 -1.33
CA PHE A 398 10.88 -1.68 -2.07
C PHE A 398 9.84 -2.33 -3.03
N ASP A 399 9.06 -1.51 -3.74
CA ASP A 399 8.12 -1.87 -4.83
C ASP A 399 6.69 -2.30 -4.40
N HIS A 400 5.70 -1.77 -5.12
CA HIS A 400 4.28 -1.65 -4.69
C HIS A 400 3.48 -2.97 -4.65
N GLU A 401 3.98 -4.08 -5.20
CA GLU A 401 3.21 -5.32 -5.30
C GLU A 401 3.10 -6.09 -3.96
N LEU A 402 4.06 -5.93 -3.04
CA LEU A 402 3.99 -6.49 -1.68
C LEU A 402 3.21 -5.61 -0.70
N PHE A 403 3.12 -4.30 -0.99
CA PHE A 403 2.48 -3.29 -0.14
C PHE A 403 0.98 -3.56 0.08
N TYR A 404 0.27 -4.06 -0.95
CA TYR A 404 -1.17 -4.35 -0.86
C TYR A 404 -1.52 -5.70 -0.22
N PHE A 405 -0.55 -6.60 -0.04
CA PHE A 405 -0.77 -7.90 0.60
C PHE A 405 -0.64 -7.86 2.12
N ILE A 406 -0.10 -6.77 2.67
CA ILE A 406 0.35 -6.71 4.06
C ILE A 406 -0.29 -5.54 4.83
N LEU A 407 -0.96 -4.58 4.18
CA LEU A 407 -1.54 -3.41 4.87
C LEU A 407 -2.92 -3.03 4.28
N GLU A 408 -3.94 -2.99 5.13
CA GLU A 408 -5.26 -2.41 4.83
C GLU A 408 -5.28 -0.91 5.18
N PHE A 409 -4.73 -0.04 4.30
CA PHE A 409 -4.65 1.40 4.56
C PHE A 409 -5.73 2.19 3.81
N PRO A 410 -6.60 2.95 4.51
CA PRO A 410 -7.24 4.13 3.96
C PRO A 410 -6.25 5.30 3.99
N SER A 411 -6.01 5.91 2.85
CA SER A 411 -5.16 7.09 2.58
C SER A 411 -5.03 8.13 3.69
N GLN A 412 -3.81 8.60 4.01
CA GLN A 412 -3.49 10.03 4.24
C GLN A 412 -1.97 10.33 4.11
N PRO A 413 -1.49 10.87 2.98
CA PRO A 413 -0.14 11.45 2.82
C PRO A 413 0.11 12.69 3.70
N THR A 414 -0.97 13.36 4.13
CA THR A 414 -0.95 14.57 4.97
C THR A 414 -0.32 14.34 6.34
N PHE A 415 -0.35 13.11 6.86
CA PHE A 415 0.16 12.81 8.19
C PHE A 415 1.70 12.82 8.27
N TRP A 416 2.39 12.30 7.24
CA TRP A 416 3.85 12.39 7.14
C TRP A 416 4.33 13.83 6.96
N ALA A 417 3.51 14.66 6.31
CA ALA A 417 3.80 16.09 6.12
C ALA A 417 3.89 16.84 7.43
N VAL A 418 2.91 16.60 8.29
CA VAL A 418 2.83 17.23 9.61
C VAL A 418 4.03 16.81 10.47
N GLN A 419 4.42 15.54 10.44
CA GLN A 419 5.61 15.07 11.19
C GLN A 419 6.91 15.73 10.72
N LEU A 420 7.12 15.86 9.40
CA LEU A 420 8.31 16.50 8.85
C LEU A 420 8.36 18.01 9.15
N LEU A 421 7.23 18.70 9.12
CA LEU A 421 7.11 20.12 9.49
C LEU A 421 7.48 20.36 10.96
N TYR A 422 7.03 19.49 11.87
CA TYR A 422 7.34 19.61 13.30
C TYR A 422 8.81 19.28 13.62
N ILE A 423 9.37 18.22 13.03
CA ILE A 423 10.80 17.90 13.18
C ILE A 423 11.67 19.01 12.59
N GLY A 424 11.31 19.51 11.40
CA GLY A 424 11.99 20.63 10.75
C GLY A 424 11.99 21.91 11.60
N GLY A 425 10.88 22.23 12.27
CA GLY A 425 10.77 23.39 13.16
C GLY A 425 11.68 23.30 14.39
N ALA A 426 11.73 22.14 15.05
CA ALA A 426 12.62 21.92 16.20
C ALA A 426 14.10 21.98 15.81
N VAL A 427 14.46 21.39 14.67
CA VAL A 427 15.82 21.42 14.12
C VAL A 427 16.23 22.87 13.78
N ALA A 428 15.35 23.63 13.12
CA ALA A 428 15.63 25.03 12.75
C ALA A 428 15.84 25.94 13.98
N LEU A 429 15.08 25.74 15.06
CA LEU A 429 15.26 26.48 16.32
C LEU A 429 16.65 26.21 16.93
N LEU A 430 17.04 24.95 17.02
CA LEU A 430 18.33 24.55 17.61
C LEU A 430 19.51 25.04 16.78
N ILE A 431 19.39 25.03 15.44
CA ILE A 431 20.38 25.63 14.53
C ILE A 431 20.51 27.12 14.78
N GLY A 432 19.38 27.85 14.79
CA GLY A 432 19.37 29.29 15.02
C GLY A 432 20.00 29.67 16.36
N ALA A 433 19.70 28.92 17.42
CA ALA A 433 20.25 29.12 18.76
C ALA A 433 21.77 28.92 18.81
N ALA A 434 22.27 27.81 18.25
CA ALA A 434 23.70 27.50 18.27
C ALA A 434 24.53 28.55 17.50
N ILE A 435 24.00 29.04 16.37
CA ILE A 435 24.63 30.09 15.56
C ILE A 435 24.64 31.44 16.30
N VAL A 436 23.53 31.82 16.94
CA VAL A 436 23.40 33.12 17.62
C VAL A 436 24.25 33.18 18.89
N LEU A 437 24.31 32.08 19.66
CA LEU A 437 25.04 32.05 20.93
C LEU A 437 26.53 31.71 20.80
N ARG A 438 27.00 31.28 19.62
CA ARG A 438 28.39 30.87 19.37
C ARG A 438 28.93 29.83 20.37
N VAL A 439 28.05 28.97 20.87
CA VAL A 439 28.40 27.95 21.88
C VAL A 439 29.12 26.75 21.25
N LEU A 440 28.77 26.41 20.01
CA LEU A 440 29.40 25.34 19.24
C LEU A 440 30.18 25.93 18.06
N ARG A 441 31.35 25.35 17.76
CA ARG A 441 32.13 25.66 16.55
C ARG A 441 31.48 25.00 15.33
N GLY A 442 31.80 25.46 14.12
CA GLY A 442 31.13 25.00 12.89
C GLY A 442 31.08 23.47 12.71
N VAL A 443 32.17 22.77 13.06
CA VAL A 443 32.25 21.30 12.99
C VAL A 443 31.42 20.61 14.07
N GLU A 444 31.43 21.14 15.29
CA GLU A 444 30.64 20.60 16.41
C GLU A 444 29.14 20.79 16.17
N LEU A 445 28.75 21.95 15.62
CA LEU A 445 27.38 22.22 15.22
C LEU A 445 26.92 21.24 14.14
N LEU A 446 27.72 21.05 13.08
CA LEU A 446 27.39 20.09 12.02
C LEU A 446 27.25 18.67 12.58
N THR A 447 28.17 18.26 13.45
CA THR A 447 28.15 16.94 14.10
C THR A 447 26.90 16.75 14.95
N TYR A 448 26.53 17.76 15.73
CA TYR A 448 25.30 17.76 16.51
C TYR A 448 24.07 17.65 15.62
N LEU A 449 23.99 18.41 14.52
CA LEU A 449 22.84 18.37 13.60
C LEU A 449 22.67 17.02 12.92
N LEU A 450 23.77 16.40 12.49
CA LEU A 450 23.75 15.07 11.90
C LEU A 450 23.35 13.98 12.90
N THR A 451 23.58 14.20 14.20
CA THR A 451 23.30 13.22 15.26
C THR A 451 22.09 13.55 16.14
N LEU A 452 21.44 14.68 15.91
CA LEU A 452 20.32 15.18 16.72
C LEU A 452 19.17 14.16 16.88
N PRO A 453 18.72 13.44 15.83
CA PRO A 453 17.68 12.42 15.99
C PRO A 453 18.08 11.32 16.98
N LEU A 454 19.35 10.89 16.96
CA LEU A 454 19.88 9.88 17.86
C LEU A 454 19.98 10.41 19.30
N VAL A 455 20.40 11.67 19.47
CA VAL A 455 20.48 12.32 20.78
C VAL A 455 19.11 12.42 21.42
N LEU A 456 18.11 12.91 20.69
CA LEU A 456 16.73 13.01 21.19
C LEU A 456 16.14 11.64 21.49
N PHE A 457 16.43 10.64 20.66
CA PHE A 457 16.03 9.26 20.91
C PHE A 457 16.59 8.74 22.25
N LEU A 458 17.86 9.02 22.53
CA LEU A 458 18.53 8.63 23.78
C LEU A 458 18.03 9.45 24.99
N GLU A 459 17.78 10.74 24.83
CA GLU A 459 17.21 11.61 25.88
C GLU A 459 15.83 11.11 26.31
N VAL A 460 14.94 10.84 25.33
CA VAL A 460 13.60 10.31 25.63
C VAL A 460 13.69 8.94 26.31
N PHE A 461 14.53 8.04 25.79
CA PHE A 461 14.72 6.73 26.38
C PHE A 461 15.22 6.80 27.83
N THR A 462 16.22 7.63 28.11
CA THR A 462 16.81 7.75 29.46
C THR A 462 15.88 8.45 30.44
N ALA A 463 15.05 9.39 29.96
CA ALA A 463 13.96 9.97 30.74
C ALA A 463 12.87 8.93 31.07
N LEU A 464 12.52 8.02 30.15
CA LEU A 464 11.60 6.91 30.46
C LEU A 464 12.15 5.98 31.53
N LEU A 465 13.45 5.69 31.50
CA LEU A 465 14.10 4.92 32.57
C LEU A 465 14.01 5.66 33.92
N GLY A 466 14.18 6.99 33.92
CA GLY A 466 14.03 7.83 35.12
C GLY A 466 12.59 7.84 35.65
N LEU A 467 11.60 7.97 34.77
CA LEU A 467 10.18 7.84 35.13
C LEU A 467 9.87 6.44 35.68
N SER A 468 10.44 5.40 35.07
CA SER A 468 10.32 4.03 35.56
C SER A 468 10.96 3.87 36.95
N ASP A 469 12.09 4.52 37.23
CA ASP A 469 12.68 4.52 38.56
C ASP A 469 11.76 5.17 39.59
N TYR A 470 11.19 6.33 39.25
CA TYR A 470 10.22 7.01 40.11
C TYR A 470 8.99 6.13 40.41
N LEU A 471 8.35 5.56 39.38
CA LEU A 471 7.15 4.73 39.54
C LEU A 471 7.38 3.47 40.39
N PHE A 472 8.59 2.90 40.32
CA PHE A 472 8.96 1.70 41.08
C PHE A 472 9.79 2.01 42.34
N GLY A 473 9.88 3.29 42.76
CA GLY A 473 10.57 3.69 44.00
C GLY A 473 12.08 3.45 44.01
N ARG A 474 12.75 3.41 42.86
CA ARG A 474 14.20 3.16 42.75
C ARG A 474 14.99 4.44 43.00
N ARG A 475 15.95 4.38 43.94
CA ARG A 475 16.76 5.53 44.39
C ARG A 475 18.28 5.34 44.31
N TRP A 476 18.75 4.26 43.68
CA TRP A 476 20.17 3.91 43.63
C TRP A 476 20.66 3.87 42.18
N TRP A 477 21.67 4.68 41.84
CA TRP A 477 22.30 4.70 40.53
C TRP A 477 23.81 4.46 40.66
N ALA A 478 24.40 3.95 39.58
CA ALA A 478 25.84 3.75 39.49
C ALA A 478 26.59 5.07 39.72
N LYS A 479 27.78 4.99 40.33
CA LYS A 479 28.70 6.13 40.36
C LYS A 479 28.99 6.56 38.92
N ILE A 480 28.83 7.85 38.64
CA ILE A 480 29.12 8.42 37.33
C ILE A 480 30.63 8.63 37.24
N ASP A 481 31.28 8.01 36.24
CA ASP A 481 32.71 8.22 35.99
C ASP A 481 32.98 9.70 35.71
N ARG A 482 33.88 10.30 36.50
CA ARG A 482 34.41 11.65 36.32
C ARG A 482 35.93 11.54 36.15
N ALA A 483 36.39 11.51 34.90
CA ALA A 483 37.79 11.23 34.57
C ALA A 483 38.47 12.36 33.77
N ASN A 484 37.79 13.49 33.56
CA ASN A 484 38.31 14.59 32.75
C ASN A 484 38.93 15.68 33.62
N VAL A 485 40.00 15.36 34.36
CA VAL A 485 40.77 16.38 35.09
C VAL A 485 41.51 17.26 34.07
N VAL A 486 40.94 18.43 33.76
CA VAL A 486 41.64 19.45 32.98
C VAL A 486 42.51 20.25 33.94
N SER A 487 43.84 20.16 33.82
CA SER A 487 44.80 20.99 34.58
C SER A 487 44.35 22.45 34.72
N ALA A 488 44.47 23.02 35.93
CA ALA A 488 44.20 24.41 36.28
C ALA A 488 44.78 25.44 35.28
N THR A 489 45.87 25.07 34.61
CA THR A 489 46.59 25.91 33.62
C THR A 489 45.88 26.07 32.27
N ASN A 490 44.83 25.30 32.00
CA ASN A 490 44.12 25.31 30.71
C ASN A 490 42.82 26.12 30.70
N VAL A 491 42.59 27.00 31.69
CA VAL A 491 41.62 28.10 31.50
C VAL A 491 42.20 28.99 30.40
N PRO A 492 41.65 29.01 29.18
CA PRO A 492 42.32 29.66 28.05
C PRO A 492 42.55 31.14 28.37
N GLU A 493 43.75 31.65 28.09
CA GLU A 493 44.10 33.06 28.28
C GLU A 493 43.18 34.00 27.46
N GLU A 494 42.50 33.45 26.44
CA GLU A 494 41.42 34.08 25.68
C GLU A 494 40.18 34.45 26.53
N LEU A 495 39.96 33.82 27.69
CA LEU A 495 38.84 34.12 28.59
C LEU A 495 38.94 35.51 29.23
N ARG A 496 40.17 36.05 29.41
CA ARG A 496 40.38 37.45 29.83
C ARG A 496 40.07 38.45 28.72
N ARG A 497 40.11 38.06 27.44
CA ARG A 497 39.98 38.98 26.29
C ARG A 497 38.56 39.08 25.73
N THR A 498 37.67 38.13 26.02
CA THR A 498 36.35 38.09 25.36
C THR A 498 35.29 39.05 25.95
N LEU A 499 35.64 39.85 26.96
CA LEU A 499 34.70 40.77 27.64
C LEU A 499 34.59 42.18 27.02
N LYS A 500 35.32 42.51 25.96
CA LYS A 500 35.44 43.92 25.52
C LYS A 500 34.63 44.40 24.31
N THR A 501 33.81 43.60 23.63
CA THR A 501 33.01 44.16 22.50
C THR A 501 31.58 43.66 22.42
N GLY A 502 30.68 44.41 23.06
CA GLY A 502 29.24 44.42 22.79
C GLY A 502 28.90 44.99 21.41
N ARG A 503 29.37 44.38 20.32
CA ARG A 503 28.90 44.68 18.96
C ARG A 503 28.03 43.52 18.43
N GLN A 504 26.80 43.46 18.94
CA GLN A 504 25.70 42.76 18.26
C GLN A 504 25.20 43.61 17.07
N GLN A 505 25.82 43.43 15.91
CA GLN A 505 25.27 43.97 14.65
C GLN A 505 25.36 43.04 13.44
N ARG A 506 25.53 41.73 13.64
CA ARG A 506 25.47 40.74 12.54
C ARG A 506 24.39 39.66 12.64
N ALA A 507 23.58 39.63 13.71
CA ALA A 507 22.55 38.60 13.88
C ALA A 507 21.24 38.87 13.10
N ARG A 508 20.96 40.13 12.71
CA ARG A 508 19.73 40.48 11.98
C ARG A 508 19.63 39.87 10.57
N ARG A 509 20.77 39.58 9.92
CA ARG A 509 20.79 38.89 8.60
C ARG A 509 20.75 37.36 8.70
N LEU A 510 21.09 36.80 9.87
CA LEU A 510 21.12 35.35 10.11
C LEU A 510 19.84 34.82 10.77
N LEU A 511 19.00 35.66 11.37
CA LEU A 511 17.62 35.30 11.75
C LEU A 511 16.65 35.34 10.57
N TRP A 512 17.00 36.10 9.52
CA TRP A 512 16.33 35.96 8.23
C TRP A 512 16.59 34.59 7.63
N LEU A 513 17.70 33.89 7.90
CA LEU A 513 18.00 32.60 7.25
C LEU A 513 17.15 31.41 7.70
N PRO A 514 16.65 31.30 8.95
CA PRO A 514 15.66 30.30 9.35
C PRO A 514 14.23 30.70 8.97
N ALA A 515 13.89 31.99 9.02
CA ALA A 515 12.60 32.49 8.55
C ALA A 515 12.50 32.41 7.02
N VAL A 516 13.62 32.63 6.32
CA VAL A 516 13.85 32.31 4.90
C VAL A 516 13.90 30.81 4.79
N ALA A 517 14.72 30.00 5.46
CA ALA A 517 14.69 28.54 5.32
C ALA A 517 13.33 27.89 5.59
N ILE A 518 12.48 28.44 6.47
CA ILE A 518 11.08 28.04 6.66
C ILE A 518 10.20 28.63 5.55
N ALA A 519 10.34 29.91 5.21
CA ALA A 519 9.73 30.51 4.02
C ALA A 519 10.18 29.76 2.77
N THR A 520 11.42 29.78 2.31
CA THR A 520 12.18 28.81 1.49
C THR A 520 11.89 27.32 1.74
N LEU A 521 11.32 26.79 2.82
CA LEU A 521 10.81 25.40 2.84
C LEU A 521 9.37 25.35 2.31
N PHE A 522 8.61 26.42 2.56
CA PHE A 522 7.35 26.75 1.89
C PHE A 522 7.53 27.36 0.46
N THR A 523 8.70 27.90 0.10
CA THR A 523 9.02 28.66 -1.13
C THR A 523 10.05 27.93 -2.00
N VAL A 524 10.88 27.01 -1.48
CA VAL A 524 11.57 25.97 -2.29
C VAL A 524 10.61 24.87 -2.69
N ASN A 525 9.43 24.83 -2.08
CA ASN A 525 8.27 24.19 -2.68
C ASN A 525 7.79 24.89 -3.99
N GLU A 526 8.34 26.06 -4.34
CA GLU A 526 8.17 26.73 -5.64
C GLU A 526 9.46 26.85 -6.48
N LEU A 527 10.63 26.42 -5.96
CA LEU A 527 11.89 26.42 -6.71
C LEU A 527 12.26 25.02 -7.18
N ALA A 528 11.34 24.40 -7.90
CA ALA A 528 11.66 23.42 -8.94
C ALA A 528 10.68 23.66 -10.07
N SER A 529 11.21 24.22 -11.15
CA SER A 529 10.50 24.53 -12.39
C SER A 529 9.60 23.36 -12.79
N VAL A 530 8.31 23.65 -12.97
CA VAL A 530 7.56 22.99 -14.03
C VAL A 530 8.42 23.18 -15.29
N ASP A 531 8.97 22.12 -15.87
CA ASP A 531 9.41 22.22 -17.27
C ASP A 531 8.21 22.84 -17.99
N PRO A 532 8.35 23.95 -18.74
CA PRO A 532 7.24 24.69 -19.37
C PRO A 532 6.22 23.85 -20.16
N CYS A 533 6.47 22.54 -20.31
CA CYS A 533 5.56 21.49 -20.76
C CYS A 533 4.72 20.72 -19.72
N GLY A 534 4.66 21.14 -18.45
CA GLY A 534 3.77 20.54 -17.44
C GLY A 534 4.27 19.21 -16.84
N HIS A 535 5.59 18.97 -16.85
CA HIS A 535 6.17 17.80 -16.16
C HIS A 535 6.50 18.14 -14.71
N ILE A 536 5.76 17.53 -13.79
CA ILE A 536 6.13 17.42 -12.37
C ILE A 536 7.22 16.34 -12.27
N GLU A 537 8.45 16.70 -11.92
CA GLU A 537 9.40 15.71 -11.42
C GLU A 537 8.84 15.09 -10.13
N PRO A 538 8.96 13.77 -9.93
CA PRO A 538 8.42 13.14 -8.72
C PRO A 538 9.22 13.60 -7.50
N LEU A 539 8.68 14.61 -6.82
CA LEU A 539 8.94 14.91 -5.42
C LEU A 539 7.59 14.99 -4.69
N LEU A 540 7.66 14.91 -3.37
CA LEU A 540 6.71 14.17 -2.53
C LEU A 540 5.23 14.61 -2.57
N TRP A 541 4.83 15.80 -3.05
CA TRP A 541 3.42 16.27 -3.12
C TRP A 541 3.11 17.25 -4.29
N PRO A 542 1.82 17.42 -4.69
CA PRO A 542 1.40 18.49 -5.62
C PRO A 542 1.38 19.89 -4.97
N PRO A 543 1.57 20.99 -5.74
CA PRO A 543 1.59 22.36 -5.22
C PRO A 543 0.22 22.84 -4.71
N LEU A 544 0.23 23.65 -3.65
CA LEU A 544 -0.97 24.18 -2.96
C LEU A 544 -1.59 25.40 -3.64
N PHE A 545 -0.83 26.13 -4.47
CA PHE A 545 -1.32 27.25 -5.27
C PHE A 545 -0.64 27.23 -6.64
N SER A 546 -1.38 26.90 -7.69
CA SER A 546 -0.98 27.26 -9.05
C SER A 546 -2.24 27.71 -9.79
N SER A 547 -2.26 28.97 -10.22
CA SER A 547 -3.17 29.40 -11.28
C SER A 547 -2.64 28.84 -12.61
N ALA A 548 -3.48 28.06 -13.29
CA ALA A 548 -3.14 27.35 -14.52
C ALA A 548 -3.18 28.26 -15.77
N GLU A 549 -2.61 29.46 -15.72
CA GLU A 549 -2.83 30.47 -16.78
C GLU A 549 -1.69 30.57 -17.81
N ASP A 550 -0.47 30.07 -17.55
CA ASP A 550 0.70 30.23 -18.45
C ASP A 550 1.39 28.92 -18.90
N GLU A 551 0.70 27.78 -18.97
CA GLU A 551 1.30 26.52 -19.46
C GLU A 551 1.40 26.45 -20.99
N VAL A 552 2.58 26.11 -21.53
CA VAL A 552 2.72 25.70 -22.94
C VAL A 552 2.17 24.29 -23.11
N ARG A 553 0.94 24.19 -23.61
CA ARG A 553 0.28 22.90 -23.82
C ARG A 553 0.55 22.36 -25.23
N ILE A 554 1.12 21.17 -25.31
CA ILE A 554 1.35 20.44 -26.57
C ILE A 554 0.34 19.30 -26.71
N ASP A 555 -0.65 19.48 -27.58
CA ASP A 555 -1.59 18.45 -27.96
C ASP A 555 -1.08 17.75 -29.24
N LEU A 556 -0.57 16.53 -29.07
CA LEU A 556 -0.19 15.65 -30.18
C LEU A 556 -1.36 14.73 -30.54
N ARG A 557 -1.80 14.84 -31.79
CA ARG A 557 -2.67 13.91 -32.48
C ARG A 557 -1.84 12.94 -33.32
N VAL A 558 -2.09 11.65 -33.15
CA VAL A 558 -1.46 10.58 -33.93
C VAL A 558 -2.57 9.80 -34.61
N ASP A 559 -2.73 9.99 -35.91
CA ASP A 559 -3.67 9.23 -36.73
C ASP A 559 -2.89 8.18 -37.52
N LYS A 560 -3.47 6.99 -37.66
CA LYS A 560 -2.92 5.91 -38.49
C LYS A 560 -3.96 5.55 -39.54
N ALA A 561 -3.55 5.49 -40.80
CA ALA A 561 -4.40 5.08 -41.90
C ALA A 561 -3.71 3.97 -42.69
N LEU A 562 -4.46 2.93 -43.08
CA LEU A 562 -3.95 1.91 -43.98
C LEU A 562 -3.81 2.49 -45.39
N LEU A 563 -2.69 2.20 -46.06
CA LEU A 563 -2.49 2.59 -47.46
C LEU A 563 -3.06 1.51 -48.40
N PRO A 564 -3.72 1.89 -49.51
CA PRO A 564 -4.14 0.95 -50.54
C PRO A 564 -2.92 0.17 -51.07
N SER A 565 -2.99 -1.16 -51.06
CA SER A 565 -1.87 -2.06 -51.30
C SER A 565 -1.66 -2.35 -52.78
N GLU A 566 -0.57 -1.86 -53.39
CA GLU A 566 0.04 -2.44 -54.60
C GLU A 566 1.31 -3.26 -54.32
N ALA A 567 1.78 -3.31 -53.06
CA ALA A 567 3.04 -3.96 -52.70
C ALA A 567 2.88 -5.24 -51.85
N SER A 568 3.87 -6.13 -51.95
CA SER A 568 3.99 -7.40 -51.22
C SER A 568 4.12 -7.26 -49.69
N ARG A 569 4.21 -6.03 -49.16
CA ARG A 569 4.22 -5.71 -47.72
C ARG A 569 3.22 -4.58 -47.43
N PRO A 570 2.21 -4.80 -46.57
CA PRO A 570 1.24 -3.76 -46.25
C PRO A 570 1.86 -2.68 -45.34
N GLU A 571 1.61 -1.42 -45.67
CA GLU A 571 2.10 -0.23 -44.98
C GLU A 571 0.94 0.58 -44.38
N MET A 572 1.24 1.40 -43.37
CA MET A 572 0.35 2.42 -42.86
C MET A 572 0.97 3.81 -42.97
N MET A 573 0.14 4.80 -43.23
CA MET A 573 0.50 6.20 -43.07
C MET A 573 0.29 6.61 -41.61
N LEU A 574 1.35 7.12 -40.99
CA LEU A 574 1.29 7.78 -39.69
C LEU A 574 1.21 9.29 -39.91
N SER A 575 0.09 9.91 -39.59
CA SER A 575 -0.09 11.36 -39.65
C SER A 575 -0.04 11.94 -38.23
N LEU A 576 0.91 12.84 -37.99
CA LEU A 576 1.15 13.51 -36.72
C LEU A 576 0.66 14.94 -36.83
N GLY A 577 -0.43 15.27 -36.14
CA GLY A 577 -0.91 16.64 -35.98
C GLY A 577 -0.46 17.19 -34.63
N VAL A 578 0.30 18.28 -34.60
CA VAL A 578 0.71 18.93 -33.34
C VAL A 578 0.05 20.29 -33.26
N GLN A 579 -0.67 20.52 -32.16
CA GLN A 579 -1.22 21.82 -31.80
C GLN A 579 -0.54 22.29 -30.50
N ILE A 580 -0.06 23.53 -30.50
CA ILE A 580 0.60 24.13 -29.35
C ILE A 580 -0.22 25.35 -28.93
N SER A 581 -0.56 25.40 -27.64
CA SER A 581 -1.15 26.59 -27.00
C SER A 581 -0.06 27.24 -26.16
N ALA A 582 0.30 28.49 -26.47
CA ALA A 582 1.33 29.26 -25.80
C ALA A 582 0.97 30.77 -25.76
N PRO A 583 1.52 31.57 -24.81
CA PRO A 583 1.33 33.02 -24.76
C PRO A 583 1.90 33.73 -26.00
N ALA A 584 1.40 34.92 -26.30
CA ALA A 584 1.50 35.59 -27.61
C ALA A 584 2.92 36.06 -28.06
N ALA A 585 3.98 35.85 -27.27
CA ALA A 585 5.28 36.50 -27.47
C ALA A 585 6.51 35.55 -27.60
N ALA A 586 6.33 34.24 -27.73
CA ALA A 586 7.46 33.31 -27.74
C ALA A 586 7.85 32.85 -29.16
N ASP A 587 9.06 33.19 -29.62
CA ASP A 587 9.69 32.64 -30.83
C ASP A 587 10.10 31.17 -30.57
N LEU A 588 9.13 30.26 -30.71
CA LEU A 588 9.26 28.84 -30.40
C LEU A 588 9.47 28.03 -31.68
N ARG A 589 10.31 27.00 -31.62
CA ARG A 589 10.53 26.05 -32.72
C ARG A 589 10.24 24.62 -32.27
N LEU A 590 9.39 23.91 -33.00
CA LEU A 590 9.02 22.52 -32.74
C LEU A 590 9.84 21.57 -33.63
N ARG A 591 10.49 20.60 -33.00
CA ARG A 591 11.15 19.46 -33.63
C ARG A 591 10.44 18.16 -33.26
N VAL A 592 10.06 17.36 -34.24
CA VAL A 592 9.48 16.02 -34.05
C VAL A 592 10.42 14.98 -34.66
N LEU A 593 10.84 14.02 -33.83
CA LEU A 593 11.73 12.93 -34.21
C LEU A 593 11.02 11.59 -34.02
N LEU A 594 11.11 10.68 -34.98
CA LEU A 594 10.69 9.28 -34.87
C LEU A 594 11.93 8.38 -34.95
N ASP A 595 12.25 7.64 -33.89
CA ASP A 595 13.48 6.85 -33.77
C ASP A 595 14.75 7.63 -34.13
N ARG A 596 14.80 8.90 -33.73
CA ARG A 596 15.87 9.88 -34.04
C ARG A 596 15.86 10.41 -35.47
N GLN A 597 15.04 9.88 -36.38
CA GLN A 597 14.82 10.47 -37.70
C GLN A 597 13.91 11.70 -37.59
N ARG A 598 14.28 12.80 -38.25
CA ARG A 598 13.53 14.05 -38.20
C ARG A 598 12.30 14.00 -39.10
N LEU A 599 11.13 14.25 -38.53
CA LEU A 599 9.84 14.30 -39.24
C LEU A 599 9.32 15.72 -39.44
N LEU A 600 9.55 16.60 -38.46
CA LEU A 600 9.10 17.99 -38.50
C LEU A 600 10.14 18.88 -37.81
N ASP A 601 10.40 20.05 -38.37
CA ASP A 601 11.26 21.08 -37.80
C ASP A 601 10.77 22.45 -38.28
N ALA A 602 9.86 23.07 -37.52
CA ALA A 602 9.12 24.25 -37.96
C ALA A 602 8.93 25.26 -36.81
N PRO A 603 8.87 26.58 -37.11
CA PRO A 603 8.48 27.58 -36.13
C PRO A 603 7.02 27.37 -35.68
N VAL A 604 6.74 27.64 -34.41
CA VAL A 604 5.41 27.51 -33.80
C VAL A 604 4.68 28.84 -33.94
N GLN A 605 3.53 28.82 -34.62
CA GLN A 605 2.64 29.97 -34.72
C GLN A 605 1.35 29.69 -33.93
N ARG A 606 0.86 30.68 -33.17
CA ARG A 606 -0.32 30.54 -32.31
C ARG A 606 -1.52 30.06 -33.12
N GLY A 607 -2.16 28.97 -32.68
CA GLY A 607 -3.34 28.40 -33.33
C GLY A 607 -3.08 27.64 -34.64
N ARG A 608 -1.84 27.62 -35.16
CA ARG A 608 -1.50 26.89 -36.40
C ARG A 608 -1.19 25.43 -36.07
N GLN A 609 -1.96 24.52 -36.67
CA GLN A 609 -1.72 23.08 -36.57
C GLN A 609 -0.57 22.69 -37.50
N LEU A 610 0.48 22.08 -36.96
CA LEU A 610 1.56 21.51 -37.76
C LEU A 610 1.26 20.04 -38.05
N ARG A 611 1.54 19.59 -39.28
CA ARG A 611 1.31 18.20 -39.69
C ARG A 611 2.58 17.59 -40.29
N ALA A 612 2.84 16.33 -39.97
CA ALA A 612 3.89 15.53 -40.58
C ALA A 612 3.36 14.14 -40.88
N GLU A 613 3.76 13.54 -42.00
CA GLU A 613 3.32 12.21 -42.40
C GLU A 613 4.53 11.31 -42.62
N GLN A 614 4.43 10.05 -42.19
CA GLN A 614 5.47 9.06 -42.33
C GLN A 614 4.86 7.70 -42.66
N ARG A 615 5.35 7.05 -43.72
CA ARG A 615 5.00 5.66 -44.00
C ARG A 615 5.73 4.73 -43.04
N LEU A 616 5.01 3.77 -42.47
CA LEU A 616 5.53 2.76 -41.56
C LEU A 616 5.07 1.36 -41.98
N PRO A 617 5.92 0.33 -41.85
CA PRO A 617 5.49 -1.04 -42.06
C PRO A 617 4.47 -1.45 -40.99
N LEU A 618 3.48 -2.26 -41.36
CA LEU A 618 2.61 -2.92 -40.37
C LEU A 618 3.41 -3.97 -39.61
N GLY A 619 3.30 -3.96 -38.28
CA GLY A 619 4.03 -4.90 -37.44
C GLY A 619 3.58 -4.87 -35.98
N TRP A 620 4.42 -5.44 -35.11
CA TRP A 620 4.18 -5.56 -33.67
C TRP A 620 5.30 -4.93 -32.84
N GLY A 621 6.13 -4.08 -33.46
CA GLY A 621 7.14 -3.26 -32.79
C GLY A 621 6.56 -1.98 -32.21
N SER A 622 7.45 -1.17 -31.64
CA SER A 622 7.13 0.18 -31.16
C SER A 622 8.23 1.15 -31.54
N ARG A 623 7.85 2.33 -32.04
CA ARG A 623 8.73 3.44 -32.40
C ARG A 623 8.74 4.48 -31.29
N ARG A 624 9.88 5.14 -31.07
CA ARG A 624 10.03 6.23 -30.10
C ARG A 624 9.80 7.56 -30.81
N LEU A 625 8.72 8.24 -30.46
CA LEU A 625 8.45 9.61 -30.87
C LEU A 625 9.03 10.59 -29.83
N THR A 626 9.82 11.56 -30.27
CA THR A 626 10.33 12.65 -29.42
C THR A 626 9.84 13.97 -30.00
N LEU A 627 9.12 14.76 -29.21
CA LEU A 627 8.76 16.13 -29.54
C LEU A 627 9.64 17.05 -28.70
N ALA A 628 10.33 17.98 -29.32
CA ALA A 628 11.17 18.96 -28.65
C ALA A 628 10.73 20.36 -29.07
N VAL A 629 10.37 21.22 -28.12
CA VAL A 629 10.09 22.63 -28.36
C VAL A 629 11.22 23.44 -27.77
N SER A 630 11.81 24.34 -28.55
CA SER A 630 12.94 25.18 -28.13
C SER A 630 12.83 26.59 -28.69
N GLY A 631 13.04 27.62 -27.88
CA GLY A 631 13.06 29.04 -28.29
C GLY A 631 12.47 29.95 -27.21
N GLY A 632 12.76 31.25 -27.22
CA GLY A 632 12.21 32.22 -26.26
C GLY A 632 12.37 31.88 -24.76
N GLY A 633 13.46 31.17 -24.37
CA GLY A 633 13.68 30.70 -23.00
C GLY A 633 12.99 29.37 -22.63
N VAL A 634 12.13 28.84 -23.49
CA VAL A 634 11.43 27.56 -23.31
C VAL A 634 12.25 26.42 -23.94
N ARG A 635 12.52 25.36 -23.16
CA ARG A 635 13.09 24.10 -23.66
C ARG A 635 12.34 22.92 -23.07
N CYS A 636 11.52 22.28 -23.89
CA CYS A 636 10.70 21.15 -23.50
C CYS A 636 10.95 19.94 -24.41
N VAL A 637 11.00 18.73 -23.83
CA VAL A 637 11.12 17.48 -24.59
C VAL A 637 10.13 16.42 -24.10
N GLN A 638 9.08 16.13 -24.89
CA GLN A 638 8.18 15.01 -24.64
C GLN A 638 8.63 13.75 -25.40
N ARG A 639 8.61 12.59 -24.74
CA ARG A 639 8.87 11.29 -25.37
C ARG A 639 7.64 10.41 -25.27
N ARG A 640 7.19 9.87 -26.41
CA ARG A 640 6.06 8.94 -26.51
C ARG A 640 6.48 7.68 -27.27
N ARG A 641 5.72 6.60 -27.10
CA ARG A 641 5.84 5.41 -27.95
C ARG A 641 4.64 5.34 -28.89
N ILE A 642 4.89 4.86 -30.10
CA ILE A 642 3.87 4.58 -31.11
C ILE A 642 4.02 3.12 -31.49
N ALA A 643 2.95 2.35 -31.37
CA ALA A 643 2.97 0.95 -31.81
C ALA A 643 2.92 0.86 -33.34
N GLU A 644 3.55 -0.15 -33.94
CA GLU A 644 3.53 -0.38 -35.39
C GLU A 644 2.28 -1.11 -35.88
N ASN A 645 1.43 -1.59 -34.97
CA ASN A 645 0.16 -2.19 -35.34
C ASN A 645 -0.90 -1.11 -35.60
N HIS A 646 -1.82 -1.43 -36.49
CA HIS A 646 -3.02 -0.67 -36.77
C HIS A 646 -4.22 -1.43 -36.19
N VAL A 647 -5.05 -0.74 -35.43
CA VAL A 647 -6.27 -1.31 -34.84
C VAL A 647 -7.41 -0.35 -35.13
N ALA A 648 -8.48 -0.86 -35.74
CA ALA A 648 -9.62 -0.06 -36.13
C ALA A 648 -10.92 -0.85 -36.00
N LEU A 649 -12.02 -0.12 -35.85
CA LEU A 649 -13.37 -0.64 -35.96
C LEU A 649 -13.95 -0.20 -37.30
N VAL A 650 -14.43 -1.15 -38.11
CA VAL A 650 -15.11 -0.87 -39.37
C VAL A 650 -16.52 -1.45 -39.24
N GLY A 651 -17.51 -0.58 -39.01
CA GLY A 651 -18.82 -1.01 -38.55
C GLY A 651 -18.72 -1.76 -37.21
N ARG A 652 -19.23 -3.00 -37.17
CA ARG A 652 -19.13 -3.90 -36.01
C ARG A 652 -17.92 -4.83 -36.03
N GLU A 653 -17.08 -4.73 -37.05
CA GLU A 653 -15.93 -5.60 -37.20
C GLU A 653 -14.68 -4.98 -36.55
N LEU A 654 -14.01 -5.75 -35.70
CA LEU A 654 -12.69 -5.41 -35.20
C LEU A 654 -11.63 -5.82 -36.23
N ARG A 655 -10.82 -4.86 -36.70
CA ARG A 655 -9.70 -5.10 -37.60
C ARG A 655 -8.36 -4.84 -36.94
N VAL A 656 -7.42 -5.75 -37.14
CA VAL A 656 -6.03 -5.63 -36.70
C VAL A 656 -5.14 -5.76 -37.93
N ASN A 657 -4.29 -4.76 -38.18
CA ASN A 657 -3.41 -4.69 -39.35
C ASN A 657 -4.18 -4.91 -40.68
N GLY A 658 -5.42 -4.42 -40.75
CA GLY A 658 -6.29 -4.46 -41.94
C GLY A 658 -7.12 -5.74 -42.09
N GLU A 659 -6.83 -6.79 -41.32
CA GLU A 659 -7.54 -8.08 -41.35
C GLU A 659 -8.61 -8.15 -40.23
N PRO A 660 -9.77 -8.79 -40.45
CA PRO A 660 -10.75 -9.06 -39.39
C PRO A 660 -10.12 -9.84 -38.24
N PHE A 661 -10.46 -9.52 -36.99
CA PHE A 661 -9.87 -10.14 -35.80
C PHE A 661 -10.96 -10.66 -34.85
N ILE A 662 -10.81 -11.91 -34.41
CA ILE A 662 -11.71 -12.55 -33.44
C ILE A 662 -10.98 -12.68 -32.10
N VAL A 663 -11.57 -12.13 -31.03
CA VAL A 663 -11.06 -12.23 -29.66
C VAL A 663 -11.27 -13.65 -29.12
N LYS A 664 -10.16 -14.33 -28.84
CA LYS A 664 -10.09 -15.65 -28.20
C LYS A 664 -9.39 -15.50 -26.85
N GLY A 665 -10.11 -14.88 -25.92
CA GLY A 665 -9.56 -14.46 -24.64
C GLY A 665 -9.68 -15.51 -23.54
N MET A 666 -8.86 -15.41 -22.50
CA MET A 666 -9.15 -16.02 -21.20
C MET A 666 -8.77 -15.08 -20.05
N VAL A 667 -9.42 -15.27 -18.90
CA VAL A 667 -9.07 -14.64 -17.63
C VAL A 667 -8.03 -15.49 -16.90
N PRO A 668 -6.80 -15.00 -16.68
CA PRO A 668 -5.77 -15.71 -15.93
C PRO A 668 -6.12 -15.87 -14.44
N SER A 669 -6.02 -17.10 -13.92
CA SER A 669 -6.14 -17.42 -12.49
C SER A 669 -5.04 -18.40 -12.02
N PHE A 670 -3.90 -18.42 -12.72
CA PHE A 670 -2.82 -19.38 -12.47
C PHE A 670 -1.82 -18.95 -11.38
N SER A 671 -2.11 -17.87 -10.65
CA SER A 671 -1.36 -17.37 -9.50
C SER A 671 -2.35 -17.05 -8.37
N SER A 672 -2.52 -18.00 -7.46
CA SER A 672 -3.45 -17.97 -6.32
C SER A 672 -2.81 -18.71 -5.13
N ALA A 673 -3.47 -18.70 -3.97
CA ALA A 673 -2.99 -19.40 -2.77
C ALA A 673 -2.77 -20.92 -2.97
N ARG A 674 -3.48 -21.55 -3.91
CA ARG A 674 -3.38 -23.00 -4.20
C ARG A 674 -2.64 -23.31 -5.50
N THR A 675 -2.39 -22.32 -6.35
CA THR A 675 -1.78 -22.50 -7.67
C THR A 675 -0.70 -21.45 -7.93
N ASN A 676 0.53 -21.86 -8.19
CA ASN A 676 1.64 -20.93 -8.44
C ASN A 676 2.37 -21.24 -9.76
N VAL A 677 1.78 -20.84 -10.88
CA VAL A 677 2.39 -20.94 -12.21
C VAL A 677 2.97 -19.58 -12.59
N LYS A 678 4.28 -19.54 -12.90
CA LYS A 678 4.96 -18.32 -13.38
C LYS A 678 4.21 -17.67 -14.55
N LEU A 679 4.08 -16.35 -14.52
CA LEU A 679 3.32 -15.54 -15.49
C LEU A 679 3.58 -15.92 -16.96
N THR A 680 4.85 -15.93 -17.40
CA THR A 680 5.22 -16.28 -18.78
C THR A 680 4.81 -17.71 -19.15
N ARG A 681 4.90 -18.66 -18.21
CA ARG A 681 4.50 -20.05 -18.42
C ARG A 681 2.97 -20.17 -18.52
N GLY A 682 2.23 -19.49 -17.65
CA GLY A 682 0.76 -19.46 -17.68
C GLY A 682 0.23 -18.84 -18.98
N LEU A 683 0.78 -17.70 -19.40
CA LEU A 683 0.46 -17.09 -20.70
C LEU A 683 0.83 -18.02 -21.87
N ALA A 684 1.99 -18.69 -21.82
CA ALA A 684 2.35 -19.66 -22.85
C ALA A 684 1.38 -20.87 -22.92
N GLN A 685 0.82 -21.32 -21.78
CA GLN A 685 -0.21 -22.38 -21.74
C GLN A 685 -1.50 -21.92 -22.43
N MET A 686 -1.96 -20.70 -22.15
CA MET A 686 -3.11 -20.10 -22.84
C MET A 686 -2.87 -20.01 -24.36
N LYS A 687 -1.70 -19.51 -24.75
CA LYS A 687 -1.31 -19.43 -26.17
C LYS A 687 -1.30 -20.80 -26.84
N ALA A 688 -0.86 -21.84 -26.13
CA ALA A 688 -0.75 -23.20 -26.66
C ALA A 688 -2.11 -23.88 -26.97
N ILE A 689 -3.22 -23.35 -26.45
CA ILE A 689 -4.57 -23.83 -26.76
C ILE A 689 -5.29 -22.97 -27.80
N GLY A 690 -4.67 -21.92 -28.34
CA GLY A 690 -5.29 -21.05 -29.35
C GLY A 690 -5.77 -19.70 -28.87
N SER A 691 -5.57 -19.37 -27.58
CA SER A 691 -5.88 -18.04 -27.07
C SER A 691 -4.98 -16.98 -27.73
N ASN A 692 -5.55 -15.82 -28.05
CA ASN A 692 -4.84 -14.67 -28.58
C ASN A 692 -4.90 -13.44 -27.66
N LEU A 693 -5.65 -13.51 -26.57
CA LEU A 693 -5.84 -12.41 -25.62
C LEU A 693 -5.89 -12.91 -24.16
N ALA A 694 -5.32 -12.14 -23.24
CA ALA A 694 -5.47 -12.30 -21.81
C ALA A 694 -6.13 -11.06 -21.20
N ARG A 695 -7.14 -11.26 -20.35
CA ARG A 695 -7.84 -10.18 -19.66
C ARG A 695 -7.38 -10.07 -18.21
N PHE A 696 -6.91 -8.90 -17.80
CA PHE A 696 -6.49 -8.60 -16.42
C PHE A 696 -7.33 -7.46 -15.83
N TYR A 697 -7.67 -7.56 -14.54
CA TYR A 697 -8.48 -6.57 -13.83
C TYR A 697 -7.65 -5.42 -13.21
N HIS A 698 -6.41 -5.23 -13.70
CA HIS A 698 -5.44 -4.26 -13.19
C HIS A 698 -4.56 -3.73 -14.34
N PRO A 699 -3.86 -2.60 -14.14
CA PRO A 699 -2.92 -2.08 -15.13
C PRO A 699 -1.72 -3.03 -15.29
N PRO A 700 -1.10 -3.09 -16.48
CA PRO A 700 -0.01 -4.03 -16.71
C PRO A 700 1.33 -3.48 -16.19
N GLY A 701 2.00 -4.22 -15.31
CA GLY A 701 3.40 -3.96 -14.96
C GLY A 701 4.38 -4.34 -16.08
N ARG A 702 5.66 -3.99 -15.90
CA ARG A 702 6.72 -4.31 -16.89
C ARG A 702 6.84 -5.80 -17.18
N ALA A 703 6.78 -6.63 -16.15
CA ALA A 703 6.83 -8.09 -16.28
C ALA A 703 5.68 -8.64 -17.15
N LEU A 704 4.46 -8.11 -17.00
CA LEU A 704 3.31 -8.51 -17.83
C LEU A 704 3.47 -8.05 -19.28
N LEU A 705 3.93 -6.83 -19.52
CA LEU A 705 4.19 -6.33 -20.88
C LEU A 705 5.28 -7.15 -21.59
N ASP A 706 6.35 -7.51 -20.89
CA ASP A 706 7.44 -8.31 -21.45
C ASP A 706 7.00 -9.77 -21.68
N ALA A 707 6.25 -10.37 -20.76
CA ALA A 707 5.68 -11.70 -20.94
C ALA A 707 4.66 -11.75 -22.09
N SER A 708 3.82 -10.72 -22.23
CA SER A 708 2.89 -10.53 -23.35
C SER A 708 3.64 -10.42 -24.68
N ARG A 709 4.71 -9.63 -24.75
CA ARG A 709 5.58 -9.53 -25.94
C ARG A 709 6.24 -10.87 -26.29
N ALA A 710 6.79 -11.57 -25.29
CA ALA A 710 7.47 -12.85 -25.49
C ALA A 710 6.51 -13.97 -25.96
N THR A 711 5.26 -13.96 -25.48
CA THR A 711 4.23 -14.94 -25.85
C THR A 711 3.37 -14.51 -27.04
N GLN A 712 3.49 -13.23 -27.44
CA GLN A 712 2.63 -12.56 -28.41
C GLN A 712 1.13 -12.74 -28.10
N LEU A 713 0.77 -12.58 -26.82
CA LEU A 713 -0.61 -12.54 -26.34
C LEU A 713 -1.04 -11.11 -26.13
N LEU A 714 -2.19 -10.73 -26.70
CA LEU A 714 -2.76 -9.40 -26.51
C LEU A 714 -3.33 -9.25 -25.10
N LEU A 715 -3.42 -8.02 -24.62
CA LEU A 715 -3.92 -7.69 -23.30
C LEU A 715 -5.20 -6.85 -23.39
N MET A 716 -6.18 -7.22 -22.58
CA MET A 716 -7.29 -6.37 -22.17
C MET A 716 -7.09 -6.04 -20.69
N VAL A 717 -6.87 -4.77 -20.37
CA VAL A 717 -6.49 -4.29 -19.03
C VAL A 717 -7.42 -3.19 -18.57
N GLN A 718 -7.47 -2.91 -17.28
CA GLN A 718 -8.30 -1.84 -16.71
C GLN A 718 -7.58 -1.10 -15.57
N PRO A 719 -8.08 0.07 -15.13
CA PRO A 719 -7.52 0.77 -13.98
C PRO A 719 -7.61 -0.08 -12.71
N GLN A 720 -6.68 0.11 -11.78
CA GLN A 720 -6.69 -0.60 -10.50
C GLN A 720 -7.97 -0.27 -9.71
N GLY A 721 -8.63 -1.28 -9.12
CA GLY A 721 -9.83 -1.06 -8.33
C GLY A 721 -10.97 -0.38 -9.12
N SER A 722 -11.09 -0.66 -10.42
CA SER A 722 -12.21 -0.19 -11.26
C SER A 722 -13.37 -1.21 -11.24
N THR A 723 -13.75 -1.60 -10.03
CA THR A 723 -14.89 -2.50 -9.75
C THR A 723 -15.85 -1.80 -8.79
N TRP A 724 -17.08 -2.29 -8.75
CA TRP A 724 -18.18 -1.78 -7.93
C TRP A 724 -17.92 -1.68 -6.42
N GLU A 725 -16.95 -2.41 -5.87
CA GLU A 725 -16.60 -2.34 -4.45
C GLU A 725 -15.70 -1.13 -4.12
N ASN A 726 -15.00 -0.60 -5.11
CA ASN A 726 -13.85 0.27 -4.88
C ASN A 726 -14.10 1.73 -5.29
N ILE A 727 -15.16 2.00 -6.05
CA ILE A 727 -15.47 3.31 -6.61
C ILE A 727 -16.98 3.47 -6.69
N ASP A 728 -17.50 4.59 -6.18
CA ASP A 728 -18.87 5.03 -6.44
C ASP A 728 -18.87 6.13 -7.53
N PRO A 729 -19.33 5.85 -8.76
CA PRO A 729 -19.40 6.83 -9.83
C PRO A 729 -20.31 8.03 -9.53
N LEU A 730 -21.18 7.99 -8.53
CA LEU A 730 -22.02 9.13 -8.14
C LEU A 730 -21.24 10.19 -7.35
N LEU A 731 -20.16 9.82 -6.66
CA LEU A 731 -19.36 10.73 -5.86
C LEU A 731 -18.30 11.46 -6.72
N ALA A 732 -18.27 12.79 -6.64
CA ALA A 732 -17.32 13.60 -7.43
C ALA A 732 -15.84 13.30 -7.08
N SER A 733 -15.53 13.01 -5.82
CA SER A 733 -14.20 12.60 -5.35
C SER A 733 -13.73 11.30 -5.99
N ASP A 734 -14.64 10.33 -6.13
CA ASP A 734 -14.38 9.01 -6.67
C ASP A 734 -14.25 9.07 -8.19
N GLN A 735 -15.06 9.89 -8.88
CA GLN A 735 -14.88 10.19 -10.29
C GLN A 735 -13.49 10.78 -10.59
N GLN A 736 -13.01 11.72 -9.77
CA GLN A 736 -11.65 12.26 -9.93
C GLN A 736 -10.58 11.20 -9.68
N THR A 737 -10.76 10.36 -8.66
CA THR A 737 -9.85 9.25 -8.36
C THR A 737 -9.81 8.23 -9.49
N PHE A 738 -10.97 7.88 -10.06
CA PHE A 738 -11.08 7.02 -11.23
C PHE A 738 -10.32 7.60 -12.43
N LEU A 739 -10.53 8.88 -12.73
CA LEU A 739 -9.84 9.55 -13.83
C LEU A 739 -8.32 9.53 -13.64
N ARG A 740 -7.81 9.78 -12.43
CA ARG A 740 -6.37 9.66 -12.13
C ARG A 740 -5.85 8.23 -12.34
N ARG A 741 -6.60 7.20 -11.93
CA ARG A 741 -6.24 5.79 -12.16
C ARG A 741 -6.24 5.44 -13.66
N PHE A 742 -7.19 5.98 -14.42
CA PHE A 742 -7.22 5.82 -15.87
C PHE A 742 -6.05 6.55 -16.55
N ASP A 743 -5.69 7.75 -16.08
CA ASP A 743 -4.52 8.49 -16.55
C ASP A 743 -3.24 7.67 -16.37
N GLN A 744 -3.10 6.98 -15.23
CA GLN A 744 -1.97 6.07 -14.97
C GLN A 744 -1.97 4.86 -15.92
N LEU A 745 -3.12 4.21 -16.10
CA LEU A 745 -3.26 3.11 -17.08
C LEU A 745 -2.83 3.59 -18.47
N ALA A 746 -3.39 4.73 -18.92
CA ALA A 746 -3.12 5.29 -20.23
C ALA A 746 -1.63 5.61 -20.44
N LYS A 747 -0.90 6.07 -19.42
CA LYS A 747 0.54 6.29 -19.51
C LYS A 747 1.31 4.98 -19.77
N VAL A 748 0.94 3.90 -19.10
CA VAL A 748 1.65 2.62 -19.19
C VAL A 748 1.33 1.87 -20.49
N THR A 749 0.08 1.93 -20.94
CA THR A 749 -0.36 1.21 -22.14
C THR A 749 -0.05 1.95 -23.45
N GLN A 750 0.41 3.21 -23.39
CA GLN A 750 0.61 4.03 -24.60
C GLN A 750 1.74 3.50 -25.47
N GLY A 751 1.41 3.25 -26.74
CA GLY A 751 2.37 2.74 -27.72
C GLY A 751 2.83 1.31 -27.44
N GLN A 752 2.10 0.56 -26.61
CA GLN A 752 2.34 -0.86 -26.39
C GLN A 752 1.60 -1.69 -27.46
N PRO A 753 2.30 -2.37 -28.37
CA PRO A 753 1.67 -3.08 -29.49
C PRO A 753 0.80 -4.27 -29.06
N PHE A 754 1.05 -4.84 -27.87
CA PHE A 754 0.30 -5.99 -27.37
C PHE A 754 -0.81 -5.62 -26.37
N VAL A 755 -1.10 -4.33 -26.16
CA VAL A 755 -2.31 -3.91 -25.43
C VAL A 755 -3.40 -3.61 -26.46
N LEU A 756 -4.48 -4.39 -26.45
CA LEU A 756 -5.57 -4.26 -27.43
C LEU A 756 -6.68 -3.35 -26.90
N VAL A 757 -7.11 -3.54 -25.65
CA VAL A 757 -8.27 -2.82 -25.07
C VAL A 757 -7.90 -2.22 -23.72
N ASP A 758 -8.09 -0.91 -23.57
CA ASP A 758 -8.15 -0.25 -22.26
C ASP A 758 -9.61 -0.25 -21.79
N ASN A 759 -9.96 -1.21 -20.94
CA ASN A 759 -11.28 -1.33 -20.37
C ASN A 759 -11.42 -0.35 -19.20
N ILE A 760 -12.47 0.48 -19.17
CA ILE A 760 -12.61 1.49 -18.12
C ILE A 760 -12.88 0.85 -16.75
N GLY A 761 -13.57 -0.30 -16.71
CA GLY A 761 -13.88 -0.99 -15.46
C GLY A 761 -14.79 -2.19 -15.65
N ASN A 762 -15.15 -2.81 -14.54
CA ASN A 762 -15.95 -4.02 -14.46
C ASN A 762 -17.14 -3.81 -13.52
N GLU A 763 -18.36 -3.87 -14.07
CA GLU A 763 -19.61 -4.01 -13.32
C GLU A 763 -19.89 -2.89 -12.32
N LEU A 764 -19.47 -1.65 -12.59
CA LEU A 764 -19.63 -0.52 -11.68
C LEU A 764 -21.10 -0.30 -11.26
N GLU A 765 -22.05 -0.70 -12.10
CA GLU A 765 -23.49 -0.61 -11.86
C GLU A 765 -24.11 -1.81 -11.11
N ILE A 766 -23.32 -2.77 -10.62
CA ILE A 766 -23.90 -4.01 -10.07
C ILE A 766 -24.72 -3.77 -8.80
N ASN A 767 -24.27 -2.86 -7.94
CA ASN A 767 -24.91 -2.52 -6.66
C ASN A 767 -26.05 -1.51 -6.81
N ASP A 768 -25.92 -0.58 -7.75
CA ASP A 768 -26.93 0.43 -8.04
C ASP A 768 -27.18 0.50 -9.56
N ARG A 769 -28.43 0.23 -9.96
CA ARG A 769 -28.88 0.25 -11.36
C ARG A 769 -29.79 1.45 -11.66
N SER A 770 -29.77 2.46 -10.78
CA SER A 770 -30.53 3.69 -10.94
C SER A 770 -30.18 4.40 -12.26
N PRO A 771 -31.14 5.11 -12.88
CA PRO A 771 -30.85 5.95 -14.03
C PRO A 771 -29.71 6.94 -13.78
N GLU A 772 -29.58 7.44 -12.56
CA GLU A 772 -28.51 8.33 -12.10
C GLU A 772 -27.14 7.67 -12.21
N MET A 773 -26.98 6.46 -11.65
CA MET A 773 -25.72 5.69 -11.72
C MET A 773 -25.30 5.41 -13.17
N LEU A 774 -26.25 4.97 -14.00
CA LEU A 774 -25.99 4.67 -15.41
C LEU A 774 -25.57 5.92 -16.20
N ARG A 775 -26.18 7.09 -15.90
CA ARG A 775 -25.77 8.38 -16.46
C ARG A 775 -24.37 8.79 -16.01
N ALA A 776 -24.02 8.56 -14.74
CA ALA A 776 -22.70 8.88 -14.20
C ALA A 776 -21.59 8.06 -14.87
N ILE A 777 -21.78 6.75 -15.01
CA ILE A 777 -20.84 5.86 -15.74
C ILE A 777 -20.73 6.30 -17.21
N SER A 778 -21.84 6.62 -17.86
CA SER A 778 -21.86 7.10 -19.25
C SER A 778 -21.17 8.46 -19.42
N ALA A 779 -21.29 9.36 -18.43
CA ALA A 779 -20.58 10.64 -18.42
C ALA A 779 -19.07 10.43 -18.25
N LEU A 780 -18.66 9.52 -17.36
CA LEU A 780 -17.27 9.16 -17.13
C LEU A 780 -16.64 8.55 -18.40
N ALA A 781 -17.31 7.61 -19.05
CA ALA A 781 -16.89 7.02 -20.31
C ALA A 781 -16.72 8.08 -21.42
N ARG A 782 -17.66 9.04 -21.55
CA ARG A 782 -17.53 10.17 -22.49
C ARG A 782 -16.32 11.05 -22.18
N ARG A 783 -16.09 11.40 -20.92
CA ARG A 783 -14.93 12.20 -20.49
C ARG A 783 -13.62 11.50 -20.83
N ILE A 784 -13.56 10.18 -20.58
CA ILE A 784 -12.39 9.36 -20.90
C ILE A 784 -12.19 9.27 -22.41
N GLY A 785 -13.22 8.98 -23.19
CA GLY A 785 -13.13 8.91 -24.66
C GLY A 785 -12.75 10.26 -25.30
N ALA A 786 -13.27 11.37 -24.77
CA ALA A 786 -12.92 12.72 -25.24
C ALA A 786 -11.46 13.07 -24.93
N ARG A 787 -10.97 12.67 -23.75
CA ARG A 787 -9.60 12.94 -23.29
C ARG A 787 -8.56 12.02 -23.93
N TYR A 788 -8.91 10.76 -24.12
CA TYR A 788 -8.05 9.70 -24.63
C TYR A 788 -8.64 9.19 -25.94
N ARG A 789 -8.26 9.81 -27.07
CA ARG A 789 -8.66 9.40 -28.42
C ARG A 789 -7.94 8.11 -28.85
N ARG A 790 -8.09 7.05 -28.06
CA ARG A 790 -7.60 5.71 -28.37
C ARG A 790 -8.66 4.91 -29.13
N PRO A 791 -8.25 4.00 -30.02
CA PRO A 791 -9.19 3.31 -30.90
C PRO A 791 -10.09 2.31 -30.16
N LEU A 792 -9.67 1.73 -29.03
CA LEU A 792 -10.42 0.68 -28.32
C LEU A 792 -10.48 0.89 -26.80
N ILE A 793 -11.28 1.86 -26.38
CA ILE A 793 -11.70 1.97 -24.99
C ILE A 793 -12.97 1.14 -24.80
N GLY A 794 -12.94 0.20 -23.85
CA GLY A 794 -14.05 -0.71 -23.60
C GLY A 794 -14.71 -0.48 -22.24
N TYR A 795 -15.88 -1.09 -22.04
CA TYR A 795 -16.49 -1.23 -20.71
C TYR A 795 -17.09 -2.62 -20.56
N SER A 796 -16.89 -3.26 -19.41
CA SER A 796 -17.43 -4.59 -19.11
C SER A 796 -18.58 -4.47 -18.11
N THR A 797 -19.79 -4.81 -18.55
CA THR A 797 -21.06 -4.50 -17.87
C THR A 797 -21.96 -5.73 -17.72
N PHE A 798 -22.84 -5.69 -16.71
CA PHE A 798 -24.00 -6.57 -16.57
C PHE A 798 -25.30 -5.93 -17.09
N ALA A 799 -25.32 -4.61 -17.29
CA ALA A 799 -26.47 -3.88 -17.79
C ALA A 799 -26.57 -3.96 -19.32
N THR A 800 -27.01 -5.11 -19.84
CA THR A 800 -27.14 -5.40 -21.28
C THR A 800 -28.15 -4.52 -22.02
N TYR A 801 -28.88 -3.65 -21.32
CA TYR A 801 -29.91 -2.74 -21.83
C TYR A 801 -29.45 -1.28 -21.94
N VAL A 802 -28.17 -1.01 -21.65
CA VAL A 802 -27.59 0.34 -21.72
C VAL A 802 -26.49 0.36 -22.77
N ASP A 803 -26.64 1.23 -23.78
CA ASP A 803 -25.57 1.49 -24.75
C ASP A 803 -24.58 2.51 -24.18
N PHE A 804 -23.56 2.02 -23.46
CA PHE A 804 -22.53 2.88 -22.91
C PHE A 804 -21.69 3.52 -24.03
N PRO A 805 -21.25 4.79 -23.89
CA PRO A 805 -20.49 5.53 -24.90
C PRO A 805 -19.01 5.10 -25.00
N VAL A 806 -18.75 3.80 -25.17
CA VAL A 806 -17.44 3.16 -25.37
C VAL A 806 -17.31 2.54 -26.76
N ALA A 807 -16.08 2.27 -27.20
CA ALA A 807 -15.80 1.70 -28.51
C ALA A 807 -16.14 0.20 -28.58
N VAL A 808 -15.95 -0.54 -27.48
CA VAL A 808 -16.26 -1.96 -27.38
C VAL A 808 -17.05 -2.25 -26.12
N LEU A 809 -18.21 -2.88 -26.26
CA LEU A 809 -19.04 -3.29 -25.13
C LEU A 809 -18.71 -4.74 -24.73
N GLY A 810 -18.20 -4.93 -23.52
CA GLY A 810 -18.00 -6.22 -22.89
C GLY A 810 -19.24 -6.62 -22.09
N ILE A 811 -19.82 -7.77 -22.38
CA ILE A 811 -20.93 -8.32 -21.59
C ILE A 811 -20.40 -9.41 -20.66
N ASN A 812 -20.48 -9.15 -19.36
CA ASN A 812 -20.04 -10.11 -18.36
C ASN A 812 -21.06 -11.22 -18.17
N MET A 813 -20.53 -12.41 -17.91
CA MET A 813 -21.27 -13.64 -17.61
C MET A 813 -22.44 -13.85 -18.56
N LEU A 814 -22.18 -13.54 -19.84
CA LEU A 814 -23.06 -13.83 -20.96
C LEU A 814 -23.00 -15.34 -21.17
N ASP A 815 -23.54 -16.08 -20.22
CA ASP A 815 -23.78 -17.53 -20.14
C ASP A 815 -24.77 -17.86 -19.02
N SER A 816 -25.26 -16.83 -18.30
CA SER A 816 -26.20 -16.88 -17.17
C SER A 816 -27.62 -17.30 -17.59
N GLY A 817 -27.77 -18.50 -18.12
CA GLY A 817 -29.07 -19.10 -18.45
C GLY A 817 -29.69 -18.57 -19.74
N ARG A 818 -30.50 -19.41 -20.39
CA ARG A 818 -31.01 -19.11 -21.74
C ARG A 818 -31.89 -17.85 -21.81
N THR A 819 -32.70 -17.58 -20.78
CA THR A 819 -33.57 -16.39 -20.73
C THR A 819 -32.81 -15.07 -20.71
N TYR A 820 -31.73 -14.99 -19.92
CA TYR A 820 -30.86 -13.81 -19.90
C TYR A 820 -30.08 -13.72 -21.21
N TRP A 821 -29.50 -14.83 -21.66
CA TRP A 821 -28.75 -14.92 -22.91
C TRP A 821 -29.52 -14.39 -24.12
N ASP A 822 -30.75 -14.88 -24.35
CA ASP A 822 -31.55 -14.48 -25.52
C ASP A 822 -31.92 -12.98 -25.48
N LYS A 823 -32.27 -12.45 -24.29
CA LYS A 823 -32.60 -11.03 -24.11
C LYS A 823 -31.39 -10.13 -24.22
N ALA A 824 -30.28 -10.51 -23.59
CA ALA A 824 -29.02 -9.78 -23.64
C ALA A 824 -28.55 -9.64 -25.10
N LEU A 825 -28.54 -10.75 -25.85
CA LEU A 825 -28.13 -10.73 -27.25
C LEU A 825 -29.12 -9.98 -28.15
N GLN A 826 -30.42 -10.06 -27.90
CA GLN A 826 -31.40 -9.26 -28.65
C GLN A 826 -31.19 -7.76 -28.41
N MET A 827 -30.93 -7.37 -27.17
CA MET A 827 -30.76 -5.98 -26.76
C MET A 827 -29.45 -5.39 -27.31
N VAL A 828 -28.33 -6.09 -27.11
CA VAL A 828 -27.01 -5.63 -27.57
C VAL A 828 -26.94 -5.54 -29.10
N ARG A 829 -27.69 -6.37 -29.82
CA ARG A 829 -27.85 -6.25 -31.29
C ARG A 829 -28.43 -4.93 -31.74
N SER A 830 -29.11 -4.16 -30.89
CA SER A 830 -29.64 -2.84 -31.24
C SER A 830 -28.61 -1.72 -31.15
N PHE A 831 -27.47 -1.91 -30.47
CA PHE A 831 -26.56 -0.81 -30.09
C PHE A 831 -25.59 -0.33 -31.19
N GLU A 832 -25.74 -0.76 -32.45
CA GLU A 832 -24.86 -0.46 -33.61
C GLU A 832 -23.32 -0.62 -33.42
N ARG A 833 -22.84 -1.05 -32.24
CA ARG A 833 -21.42 -1.15 -31.87
C ARG A 833 -20.93 -2.59 -31.73
N PRO A 834 -19.61 -2.82 -31.81
CA PRO A 834 -19.04 -4.14 -31.56
C PRO A 834 -19.16 -4.51 -30.09
N TYR A 835 -19.45 -5.78 -29.84
CA TYR A 835 -19.54 -6.35 -28.50
C TYR A 835 -18.84 -7.70 -28.43
N LEU A 836 -18.41 -8.07 -27.22
CA LEU A 836 -17.84 -9.38 -26.91
C LEU A 836 -18.36 -9.89 -25.57
N ALA A 837 -18.37 -11.22 -25.40
CA ALA A 837 -18.61 -11.80 -24.08
C ALA A 837 -17.34 -11.66 -23.24
N SER A 838 -17.27 -10.63 -22.39
CA SER A 838 -16.05 -10.30 -21.62
C SER A 838 -15.79 -11.30 -20.50
N GLU A 839 -16.80 -12.10 -20.15
CA GLU A 839 -16.68 -13.33 -19.36
C GLU A 839 -17.69 -14.37 -19.88
N LEU A 840 -17.18 -15.55 -20.29
CA LEU A 840 -17.93 -16.64 -20.89
C LEU A 840 -17.47 -17.99 -20.33
N GLY A 841 -18.39 -18.92 -20.11
CA GLY A 841 -18.07 -20.29 -19.69
C GLY A 841 -17.83 -20.47 -18.19
N GLY A 842 -18.24 -19.49 -17.38
CA GLY A 842 -18.26 -19.51 -15.92
C GLY A 842 -19.57 -20.06 -15.32
N PHE A 843 -20.60 -20.32 -16.14
CA PHE A 843 -21.82 -21.07 -15.79
C PHE A 843 -22.50 -20.70 -14.46
N VAL A 844 -22.53 -19.40 -14.13
CA VAL A 844 -23.27 -18.88 -12.96
C VAL A 844 -24.79 -19.11 -13.07
N ALA A 845 -25.23 -19.53 -14.26
CA ALA A 845 -26.55 -20.03 -14.56
C ALA A 845 -27.03 -21.22 -13.72
N PHE A 846 -26.19 -21.90 -12.94
CA PHE A 846 -26.59 -23.11 -12.22
C PHE A 846 -26.44 -22.97 -10.71
N PHE A 847 -27.43 -23.45 -9.96
CA PHE A 847 -27.28 -23.72 -8.53
C PHE A 847 -26.51 -25.05 -8.35
N GLY A 848 -25.19 -24.97 -8.18
CA GLY A 848 -24.30 -26.12 -7.92
C GLY A 848 -23.19 -26.31 -8.96
N LYS A 849 -22.30 -27.29 -8.74
CA LYS A 849 -21.21 -27.64 -9.67
C LYS A 849 -21.82 -28.29 -10.92
N PRO A 850 -21.90 -27.60 -12.09
CA PRO A 850 -22.45 -28.21 -13.29
C PRO A 850 -21.59 -29.41 -13.70
N PRO A 851 -22.19 -30.51 -14.18
CA PRO A 851 -21.42 -31.60 -14.76
C PRO A 851 -20.53 -31.06 -15.89
N ALA A 852 -19.28 -31.53 -15.97
CA ALA A 852 -18.33 -31.12 -17.01
C ALA A 852 -18.94 -31.33 -18.42
N GLU A 853 -19.81 -32.32 -18.54
CA GLU A 853 -20.52 -32.66 -19.76
C GLU A 853 -21.45 -31.58 -20.26
N LEU A 854 -22.27 -31.04 -19.36
CA LEU A 854 -23.17 -29.94 -19.67
C LEU A 854 -22.39 -28.68 -19.98
N ARG A 855 -21.30 -28.46 -19.24
CA ARG A 855 -20.38 -27.34 -19.39
C ARG A 855 -19.76 -27.27 -20.79
N MET A 856 -19.24 -28.40 -21.26
CA MET A 856 -18.64 -28.54 -22.60
C MET A 856 -19.63 -28.24 -23.72
N VAL A 857 -20.82 -28.85 -23.68
CA VAL A 857 -21.84 -28.67 -24.73
C VAL A 857 -22.30 -27.22 -24.79
N ARG A 858 -22.63 -26.63 -23.63
CA ARG A 858 -23.12 -25.26 -23.58
C ARG A 858 -22.06 -24.26 -24.04
N LEU A 859 -20.80 -24.45 -23.63
CA LEU A 859 -19.71 -23.58 -24.05
C LEU A 859 -19.56 -23.57 -25.58
N ALA A 860 -19.64 -24.75 -26.21
CA ALA A 860 -19.55 -24.87 -27.67
C ALA A 860 -20.77 -24.28 -28.42
N ASP A 861 -21.97 -24.45 -27.87
CA ASP A 861 -23.20 -23.85 -28.43
C ASP A 861 -23.16 -22.32 -28.34
N GLN A 862 -22.83 -21.81 -27.16
CA GLN A 862 -22.74 -20.38 -26.85
C GLN A 862 -21.67 -19.69 -27.70
N TRP A 863 -20.48 -20.27 -27.83
CA TRP A 863 -19.42 -19.72 -28.67
C TRP A 863 -19.84 -19.62 -30.15
N ARG A 864 -20.46 -20.67 -30.69
CA ARG A 864 -20.96 -20.67 -32.08
C ARG A 864 -22.05 -19.64 -32.29
N GLU A 865 -23.00 -19.58 -31.35
CA GLU A 865 -24.07 -18.60 -31.41
C GLU A 865 -23.52 -17.17 -31.32
N LEU A 866 -22.62 -16.90 -30.38
CA LEU A 866 -21.98 -15.59 -30.21
C LEU A 866 -21.36 -15.08 -31.51
N LEU A 867 -20.57 -15.92 -32.20
CA LEU A 867 -19.97 -15.58 -33.49
C LEU A 867 -21.01 -15.45 -34.62
N ALA A 868 -22.05 -16.29 -34.63
CA ALA A 868 -23.15 -16.19 -35.61
C ALA A 868 -24.03 -14.95 -35.41
N ARG A 869 -23.87 -14.24 -34.29
CA ARG A 869 -24.57 -12.99 -33.98
C ARG A 869 -23.66 -11.76 -34.05
N ASP A 870 -22.61 -11.82 -34.86
CA ASP A 870 -21.67 -10.72 -35.17
C ASP A 870 -20.89 -10.18 -33.96
N ALA A 871 -20.78 -10.96 -32.88
CA ALA A 871 -19.87 -10.60 -31.78
C ALA A 871 -18.42 -10.74 -32.24
N ILE A 872 -17.54 -9.87 -31.73
CA ILE A 872 -16.11 -9.90 -32.09
C ILE A 872 -15.32 -10.98 -31.33
N GLY A 873 -15.99 -11.88 -30.61
CA GLY A 873 -15.41 -12.99 -29.87
C GLY A 873 -15.81 -12.99 -28.38
N GLY A 874 -14.96 -13.60 -27.55
CA GLY A 874 -15.22 -13.71 -26.11
C GLY A 874 -13.98 -14.07 -25.29
N VAL A 875 -14.11 -13.92 -23.98
CA VAL A 875 -13.06 -14.18 -22.99
C VAL A 875 -13.57 -15.26 -22.02
N LEU A 876 -12.87 -16.39 -21.97
CA LEU A 876 -13.26 -17.51 -21.12
C LEU A 876 -12.88 -17.26 -19.66
N PHE A 877 -13.82 -17.46 -18.74
CA PHE A 877 -13.63 -17.34 -17.29
C PHE A 877 -13.60 -18.73 -16.65
N SER A 878 -12.51 -19.19 -16.04
CA SER A 878 -11.14 -18.65 -15.94
C SER A 878 -10.13 -19.78 -16.18
N THR A 879 -8.81 -19.52 -16.19
CA THR A 879 -7.82 -20.57 -16.53
C THR A 879 -7.78 -21.71 -15.50
N HIS A 880 -7.56 -21.43 -14.21
CA HIS A 880 -7.46 -22.41 -13.13
C HIS A 880 -8.60 -22.31 -12.12
N ASP A 881 -8.88 -23.41 -11.42
CA ASP A 881 -9.76 -23.43 -10.26
C ASP A 881 -9.22 -22.44 -9.20
N ASN A 882 -10.10 -21.64 -8.60
CA ASN A 882 -9.73 -20.53 -7.72
C ASN A 882 -10.52 -20.52 -6.39
N TRP A 883 -10.06 -19.76 -5.41
CA TRP A 883 -10.79 -19.44 -4.17
C TRP A 883 -11.29 -17.98 -4.25
N ALA A 884 -12.58 -17.77 -3.95
CA ALA A 884 -13.46 -16.64 -4.29
C ALA A 884 -12.96 -15.18 -4.10
N GLN A 885 -13.57 -14.28 -4.89
CA GLN A 885 -13.66 -12.82 -4.67
C GLN A 885 -14.57 -12.51 -3.46
N PRO A 886 -14.45 -11.34 -2.80
CA PRO A 886 -15.38 -10.90 -1.76
C PRO A 886 -16.65 -10.23 -2.32
N VAL A 887 -17.68 -10.12 -1.48
CA VAL A 887 -18.93 -9.33 -1.66
C VAL A 887 -19.16 -8.51 -0.37
N PRO A 888 -19.60 -7.24 -0.45
CA PRO A 888 -19.71 -6.35 0.70
C PRO A 888 -20.96 -6.62 1.57
N PRO A 889 -20.93 -6.14 2.83
CA PRO A 889 -21.89 -6.50 3.86
C PRO A 889 -23.29 -5.96 3.59
N GLY A 890 -24.31 -6.80 3.77
CA GLY A 890 -25.73 -6.42 3.67
C GLY A 890 -26.51 -7.13 2.55
N SER A 891 -25.81 -7.76 1.60
CA SER A 891 -26.40 -8.79 0.76
C SER A 891 -26.36 -10.12 1.52
N THR A 892 -27.47 -10.87 1.60
CA THR A 892 -27.47 -12.14 2.31
C THR A 892 -26.61 -13.19 1.59
N ASN A 893 -25.37 -13.38 2.07
CA ASN A 893 -24.76 -14.71 2.20
C ASN A 893 -23.71 -14.71 3.33
N ASP A 894 -23.76 -15.78 4.12
CA ASP A 894 -23.15 -16.00 5.44
C ASP A 894 -21.61 -16.16 5.42
N PRO A 895 -20.84 -15.38 6.20
CA PRO A 895 -19.37 -15.35 6.19
C PRO A 895 -18.68 -16.53 6.91
N PHE A 896 -19.39 -17.51 7.46
CA PHE A 896 -18.80 -18.81 7.82
C PHE A 896 -18.89 -19.85 6.69
N ARG A 897 -19.34 -19.43 5.50
CA ARG A 897 -19.41 -20.26 4.30
C ARG A 897 -18.71 -19.54 3.14
N PRO A 898 -17.74 -20.16 2.45
CA PRO A 898 -17.21 -19.58 1.22
C PRO A 898 -18.37 -19.39 0.23
N GLU A 899 -18.43 -18.21 -0.41
CA GLU A 899 -19.51 -17.77 -1.31
C GLU A 899 -19.99 -18.86 -2.29
N GLN A 900 -19.03 -19.66 -2.74
CA GLN A 900 -19.18 -20.95 -3.37
C GLN A 900 -18.08 -21.87 -2.82
N PRO A 901 -18.37 -23.12 -2.44
CA PRO A 901 -17.33 -24.09 -2.10
C PRO A 901 -16.44 -24.30 -3.34
N ASP A 902 -15.15 -23.93 -3.26
CA ASP A 902 -14.14 -24.02 -4.33
C ASP A 902 -14.65 -23.58 -5.73
N ASP A 903 -14.21 -22.43 -6.27
CA ASP A 903 -14.49 -22.11 -7.68
C ASP A 903 -13.74 -23.10 -8.58
N ARG A 904 -14.38 -24.24 -8.86
CA ARG A 904 -13.84 -25.33 -9.68
C ARG A 904 -14.21 -25.16 -11.16
N ARG A 905 -14.26 -23.92 -11.64
CA ARG A 905 -14.59 -23.57 -13.02
C ARG A 905 -13.35 -23.29 -13.87
N GLY A 906 -12.14 -23.56 -13.38
CA GLY A 906 -10.96 -23.56 -14.24
C GLY A 906 -11.07 -24.57 -15.39
N PHE A 907 -10.30 -24.33 -16.46
CA PHE A 907 -9.97 -25.34 -17.46
C PHE A 907 -8.78 -26.22 -17.02
N TRP A 908 -8.01 -25.73 -16.06
CA TRP A 908 -7.07 -26.50 -15.25
C TRP A 908 -7.57 -26.54 -13.80
N ASP A 909 -7.23 -27.59 -13.07
CA ASP A 909 -7.43 -27.63 -11.63
C ASP A 909 -6.35 -26.84 -10.87
N ASP A 910 -6.45 -26.80 -9.54
CA ASP A 910 -5.51 -26.10 -8.66
C ASP A 910 -4.08 -26.67 -8.70
N GLN A 911 -3.92 -27.90 -9.18
CA GLN A 911 -2.65 -28.60 -9.39
C GLN A 911 -2.13 -28.45 -10.83
N ASN A 912 -2.70 -27.53 -11.63
CA ASN A 912 -2.34 -27.30 -13.04
C ASN A 912 -2.52 -28.54 -13.93
N ARG A 913 -3.45 -29.45 -13.56
CA ARG A 913 -3.85 -30.59 -14.39
C ARG A 913 -5.00 -30.19 -15.31
N PRO A 914 -4.94 -30.52 -16.61
CA PRO A 914 -5.97 -30.14 -17.57
C PRO A 914 -7.29 -30.88 -17.28
N LYS A 915 -8.41 -30.16 -17.33
CA LYS A 915 -9.77 -30.73 -17.18
C LYS A 915 -10.38 -31.00 -18.57
N PRO A 916 -11.40 -31.88 -18.68
CA PRO A 916 -11.99 -32.24 -19.98
C PRO A 916 -12.46 -31.04 -20.81
N GLU A 917 -12.95 -29.99 -20.16
CA GLU A 917 -13.42 -28.77 -20.79
C GLU A 917 -12.33 -28.03 -21.59
N LEU A 918 -11.05 -28.22 -21.23
CA LEU A 918 -9.92 -27.62 -21.93
C LEU A 918 -9.83 -28.06 -23.39
N ALA A 919 -10.22 -29.31 -23.69
CA ALA A 919 -10.19 -29.81 -25.06
C ALA A 919 -11.20 -29.07 -25.95
N VAL A 920 -12.39 -28.78 -25.41
CA VAL A 920 -13.41 -28.00 -26.12
C VAL A 920 -12.93 -26.56 -26.31
N ALA A 921 -12.37 -25.93 -25.28
CA ALA A 921 -11.80 -24.59 -25.43
C ALA A 921 -10.70 -24.54 -26.52
N ALA A 922 -9.83 -25.55 -26.57
CA ALA A 922 -8.79 -25.65 -27.59
C ALA A 922 -9.34 -25.83 -29.02
N GLU A 923 -10.44 -26.57 -29.17
CA GLU A 923 -11.13 -26.74 -30.45
C GLU A 923 -11.83 -25.46 -30.90
N LEU A 924 -12.55 -24.78 -29.99
CA LEU A 924 -13.21 -23.50 -30.29
C LEU A 924 -12.22 -22.43 -30.73
N PHE A 925 -11.02 -22.43 -30.14
CA PHE A 925 -9.94 -21.50 -30.45
C PHE A 925 -9.05 -21.94 -31.63
N ALA A 926 -9.24 -23.14 -32.18
CA ALA A 926 -8.43 -23.64 -33.29
C ALA A 926 -8.72 -22.86 -34.57
N ASP A 927 -7.67 -22.39 -35.26
CA ASP A 927 -7.83 -21.66 -36.52
C ASP A 927 -7.78 -22.59 -37.74
N VAL A 928 -7.15 -23.77 -37.58
CA VAL A 928 -7.02 -24.79 -38.64
C VAL A 928 -7.84 -26.03 -38.28
N GLU A 929 -8.78 -26.39 -39.17
CA GLU A 929 -9.44 -27.69 -39.17
C GLU A 929 -8.66 -28.68 -40.05
N VAL A 930 -8.61 -29.95 -39.65
CA VAL A 930 -7.90 -31.01 -40.39
C VAL A 930 -8.81 -32.22 -40.58
N ARG A 931 -8.88 -32.77 -41.80
CA ARG A 931 -9.67 -33.98 -42.12
C ARG A 931 -8.90 -34.89 -43.09
N ALA A 932 -8.99 -36.21 -42.98
CA ALA A 932 -8.43 -37.13 -43.98
C ALA A 932 -9.36 -37.25 -45.20
N ILE A 933 -8.80 -37.34 -46.42
CA ILE A 933 -9.58 -37.29 -47.68
C ILE A 933 -9.91 -38.68 -48.25
N PRO A 934 -9.05 -39.70 -48.14
CA PRO A 934 -9.51 -41.08 -48.17
C PRO A 934 -9.75 -41.58 -46.73
N PRO A 935 -10.97 -42.05 -46.39
CA PRO A 935 -11.27 -42.64 -45.07
C PRO A 935 -10.64 -44.04 -44.88
N ARG A 936 -9.78 -44.48 -45.79
CA ARG A 936 -8.99 -45.71 -45.74
C ARG A 936 -7.59 -45.41 -46.24
N ILE A 937 -6.58 -45.98 -45.58
CA ILE A 937 -5.19 -45.88 -45.99
C ILE A 937 -4.79 -47.26 -46.54
N GLU A 938 -4.28 -47.30 -47.77
CA GLU A 938 -3.84 -48.55 -48.38
C GLU A 938 -2.70 -49.19 -47.58
N PRO A 939 -2.69 -50.53 -47.41
CA PRO A 939 -1.56 -51.24 -46.83
C PRO A 939 -0.26 -50.86 -47.54
N GLY A 940 0.77 -50.47 -46.79
CA GLY A 940 2.06 -50.02 -47.35
C GLY A 940 2.16 -48.52 -47.65
N ALA A 941 1.07 -47.75 -47.62
CA ALA A 941 1.11 -46.31 -47.87
C ALA A 941 2.07 -45.58 -46.91
N GLN A 942 2.93 -44.71 -47.46
CA GLN A 942 3.86 -43.89 -46.68
C GLN A 942 3.35 -42.46 -46.43
N ARG A 943 2.28 -42.03 -47.12
CA ARG A 943 1.65 -40.72 -46.96
C ARG A 943 0.11 -40.83 -46.91
N VAL A 944 -0.54 -39.88 -46.25
CA VAL A 944 -2.01 -39.73 -46.20
C VAL A 944 -2.40 -38.34 -46.69
N GLU A 945 -3.41 -38.26 -47.55
CA GLU A 945 -3.96 -36.99 -48.00
C GLU A 945 -4.92 -36.43 -46.94
N VAL A 946 -4.71 -35.17 -46.55
CA VAL A 946 -5.55 -34.45 -45.59
C VAL A 946 -6.00 -33.10 -46.14
N ALA A 947 -7.26 -32.74 -45.88
CA ALA A 947 -7.82 -31.41 -46.07
C ALA A 947 -7.50 -30.55 -44.85
N LEU A 948 -6.77 -29.47 -45.07
CA LEU A 948 -6.55 -28.39 -44.12
C LEU A 948 -7.49 -27.24 -44.47
N ARG A 949 -8.35 -26.85 -43.54
CA ARG A 949 -9.28 -25.73 -43.71
C ARG A 949 -8.94 -24.62 -42.72
N ASN A 950 -8.72 -23.40 -43.23
CA ASN A 950 -8.75 -22.20 -42.41
C ASN A 950 -10.20 -21.94 -41.99
N SER A 951 -10.46 -21.86 -40.69
CA SER A 951 -11.81 -21.64 -40.14
C SER A 951 -12.11 -20.17 -39.87
N ARG A 952 -11.22 -19.26 -40.28
CA ARG A 952 -11.22 -17.85 -39.87
C ARG A 952 -11.33 -16.87 -41.05
N PRO A 953 -11.87 -15.66 -40.80
CA PRO A 953 -12.01 -14.61 -41.80
C PRO A 953 -10.70 -13.86 -42.13
N TYR A 954 -9.55 -14.37 -41.67
CA TYR A 954 -8.23 -13.77 -41.87
C TYR A 954 -7.25 -14.83 -42.38
N ALA A 955 -6.19 -14.38 -43.06
CA ALA A 955 -5.19 -15.28 -43.65
C ALA A 955 -4.24 -15.86 -42.58
N LEU A 956 -3.88 -17.13 -42.74
CA LEU A 956 -2.88 -17.82 -41.94
C LEU A 956 -1.63 -18.00 -42.80
N ARG A 957 -0.50 -17.44 -42.38
CA ARG A 957 0.76 -17.45 -43.14
C ARG A 957 1.80 -18.32 -42.44
N GLN A 958 2.75 -18.87 -43.21
CA GLN A 958 3.87 -19.67 -42.72
C GLN A 958 3.43 -20.79 -41.78
N ILE A 959 2.39 -21.54 -42.17
CA ILE A 959 1.83 -22.57 -41.32
C ILE A 959 2.83 -23.71 -41.19
N VAL A 960 3.18 -24.05 -39.95
CA VAL A 960 4.04 -25.16 -39.58
C VAL A 960 3.23 -26.14 -38.75
N LEU A 961 3.15 -27.37 -39.22
CA LEU A 961 2.63 -28.49 -38.45
C LEU A 961 3.77 -29.16 -37.68
N THR A 962 3.57 -29.38 -36.39
CA THR A 962 4.45 -30.21 -35.55
C THR A 962 3.64 -31.40 -35.02
N ALA A 963 4.13 -32.61 -35.28
CA ALA A 963 3.57 -33.86 -34.78
C ALA A 963 4.71 -34.72 -34.22
N LYS A 964 4.72 -34.94 -32.89
CA LYS A 964 5.85 -35.52 -32.16
C LYS A 964 7.17 -34.79 -32.47
N ASN A 965 8.08 -35.44 -33.21
CA ASN A 965 9.40 -34.92 -33.59
C ASN A 965 9.46 -34.46 -35.06
N ALA A 966 8.38 -34.61 -35.84
CA ALA A 966 8.33 -34.19 -37.23
C ALA A 966 7.75 -32.77 -37.35
N ARG A 967 8.41 -31.94 -38.17
CA ARG A 967 8.01 -30.58 -38.49
C ARG A 967 7.79 -30.47 -40.00
N LEU A 968 6.60 -30.04 -40.41
CA LEU A 968 6.21 -29.89 -41.81
C LEU A 968 5.78 -28.45 -42.07
N SER A 969 6.42 -27.79 -43.03
CA SER A 969 5.98 -26.48 -43.53
C SER A 969 4.85 -26.69 -44.53
N LEU A 970 3.74 -26.01 -44.30
CA LEU A 970 2.51 -26.13 -45.09
C LEU A 970 2.25 -24.90 -45.96
N GLY A 971 3.02 -23.81 -45.81
CA GLY A 971 2.78 -22.55 -46.52
C GLY A 971 1.56 -21.80 -45.99
N ASP A 972 0.91 -20.99 -46.84
CA ASP A 972 -0.14 -20.05 -46.43
C ASP A 972 -1.55 -20.59 -46.74
N LEU A 973 -2.57 -20.18 -45.98
CA LEU A 973 -3.99 -20.40 -46.25
C LEU A 973 -4.73 -19.06 -46.20
N ARG A 974 -5.47 -18.74 -47.28
CA ARG A 974 -6.38 -17.59 -47.36
C ARG A 974 -7.56 -17.78 -46.39
N ALA A 975 -8.31 -16.71 -46.13
CA ALA A 975 -9.52 -16.77 -45.32
C ALA A 975 -10.48 -17.84 -45.84
N PHE A 976 -10.97 -18.71 -44.94
CA PHE A 976 -11.87 -19.84 -45.25
C PHE A 976 -11.38 -20.88 -46.28
N GLU A 977 -10.13 -20.80 -46.75
CA GLU A 977 -9.57 -21.72 -47.74
C GLU A 977 -9.50 -23.16 -47.21
N THR A 978 -9.80 -24.13 -48.08
CA THR A 978 -9.52 -25.56 -47.85
C THR A 978 -8.50 -26.07 -48.86
N ARG A 979 -7.35 -26.53 -48.38
CA ARG A 979 -6.26 -27.09 -49.20
C ARG A 979 -5.98 -28.53 -48.86
N ARG A 980 -5.71 -29.35 -49.88
CA ARG A 980 -5.30 -30.75 -49.72
C ARG A 980 -3.78 -30.83 -49.59
N VAL A 981 -3.28 -31.59 -48.62
CA VAL A 981 -1.86 -31.80 -48.39
C VAL A 981 -1.57 -33.26 -48.12
N LEU A 982 -0.51 -33.79 -48.72
CA LEU A 982 0.01 -35.13 -48.44
C LEU A 982 0.93 -35.08 -47.20
N MET A 983 0.57 -35.80 -46.14
CA MET A 983 1.34 -35.88 -44.90
C MET A 983 2.02 -37.24 -44.74
N PRO A 984 3.29 -37.31 -44.28
CA PRO A 984 3.95 -38.57 -43.97
C PRO A 984 3.20 -39.37 -42.89
N LEU A 985 3.09 -40.68 -43.08
CA LEU A 985 2.43 -41.59 -42.14
C LEU A 985 3.31 -41.95 -40.94
N ALA A 986 4.65 -41.93 -41.06
CA ALA A 986 5.55 -42.35 -39.96
C ALA A 986 5.37 -41.56 -38.63
N PRO A 987 5.24 -40.21 -38.63
CA PRO A 987 4.94 -39.45 -37.41
C PRO A 987 3.55 -39.73 -36.84
N LEU A 988 2.59 -40.09 -37.71
CA LEU A 988 1.21 -40.45 -37.36
C LEU A 988 1.12 -41.90 -36.83
N ARG A 989 1.95 -42.82 -37.34
CA ARG A 989 2.03 -44.25 -36.96
C ARG A 989 2.69 -44.49 -35.60
N ALA A 990 3.56 -43.59 -35.15
CA ALA A 990 4.21 -43.71 -33.83
C ALA A 990 3.21 -43.64 -32.66
N LEU A 991 1.95 -43.28 -32.91
CA LEU A 991 0.84 -43.40 -31.96
C LEU A 991 0.36 -44.86 -31.93
N ARG A 992 1.19 -45.78 -31.42
CA ARG A 992 0.81 -47.20 -31.26
C ARG A 992 -0.49 -47.27 -30.46
N GLY A 993 -1.54 -47.83 -31.06
CA GLY A 993 -2.78 -48.20 -30.38
C GLY A 993 -3.96 -47.21 -30.40
N TYR A 994 -3.91 -46.07 -31.12
CA TYR A 994 -5.01 -45.10 -31.13
C TYR A 994 -5.38 -44.51 -32.52
N PRO A 995 -6.68 -44.30 -32.82
CA PRO A 995 -7.14 -43.75 -34.11
C PRO A 995 -7.03 -42.21 -34.24
N ARG A 996 -6.37 -41.50 -33.31
CA ARG A 996 -6.32 -40.01 -33.28
C ARG A 996 -4.92 -39.46 -33.04
N ALA A 997 -4.51 -38.50 -33.86
CA ALA A 997 -3.27 -37.74 -33.72
C ALA A 997 -3.54 -36.29 -33.30
N HIS A 998 -2.88 -35.83 -32.23
CA HIS A 998 -2.90 -34.43 -31.83
C HIS A 998 -1.84 -33.65 -32.63
N LEU A 999 -2.32 -32.76 -33.50
CA LEU A 999 -1.52 -31.94 -34.39
C LEU A 999 -1.37 -30.54 -33.80
N ARG A 1000 -0.14 -30.04 -33.73
CA ARG A 1000 0.14 -28.67 -33.25
C ARG A 1000 0.48 -27.80 -34.45
N PHE A 1001 -0.28 -26.74 -34.66
CA PHE A 1001 -0.04 -25.77 -35.72
C PHE A 1001 0.57 -24.51 -35.12
N GLN A 1002 1.57 -23.97 -35.80
CA GLN A 1002 2.14 -22.65 -35.57
C GLN A 1002 2.04 -21.87 -36.88
N TYR A 1003 1.68 -20.60 -36.83
CA TYR A 1003 1.50 -19.76 -38.01
C TYR A 1003 1.65 -18.30 -37.63
N THR A 1004 1.68 -17.42 -38.62
CA THR A 1004 1.58 -15.97 -38.44
C THR A 1004 0.27 -15.46 -39.06
N SER A 1005 -0.27 -14.38 -38.49
CA SER A 1005 -1.48 -13.69 -38.98
C SER A 1005 -1.33 -12.20 -38.71
N HIS A 1006 -2.20 -11.33 -39.24
CA HIS A 1006 -2.24 -9.91 -38.88
C HIS A 1006 -0.85 -9.24 -38.93
N ALA A 1007 -0.14 -9.41 -40.05
CA ALA A 1007 1.23 -8.92 -40.25
C ALA A 1007 2.24 -9.34 -39.14
N GLY A 1008 2.30 -10.64 -38.82
CA GLY A 1008 3.38 -11.22 -38.00
C GLY A 1008 3.02 -11.63 -36.58
N LEU A 1009 1.73 -11.60 -36.21
CA LEU A 1009 1.25 -12.15 -34.93
C LEU A 1009 1.31 -13.66 -34.95
N SER A 1010 2.15 -14.27 -34.10
CA SER A 1010 2.23 -15.73 -33.97
C SER A 1010 0.92 -16.28 -33.44
N GLY A 1011 0.36 -17.24 -34.15
CA GLY A 1011 -0.73 -18.09 -33.70
C GLY A 1011 -0.22 -19.49 -33.40
N ARG A 1012 -0.88 -20.14 -32.44
CA ARG A 1012 -0.69 -21.57 -32.16
C ARG A 1012 -2.06 -22.17 -31.97
N CYS A 1013 -2.30 -23.36 -32.50
CA CYS A 1013 -3.50 -24.10 -32.14
C CYS A 1013 -3.27 -25.60 -32.15
N ARG A 1014 -4.23 -26.33 -31.58
CA ARG A 1014 -4.26 -27.79 -31.62
C ARG A 1014 -5.44 -28.20 -32.48
N ALA A 1015 -5.19 -29.09 -33.44
CA ALA A 1015 -6.25 -29.79 -34.12
C ALA A 1015 -6.08 -31.29 -33.91
N GLN A 1016 -7.17 -32.03 -34.04
CA GLN A 1016 -7.15 -33.48 -33.95
C GLN A 1016 -7.41 -34.08 -35.32
N LEU A 1017 -6.51 -34.96 -35.77
CA LEU A 1017 -6.71 -35.76 -36.97
C LEU A 1017 -7.14 -37.16 -36.55
N VAL A 1018 -8.27 -37.63 -37.07
CA VAL A 1018 -8.66 -39.03 -36.98
C VAL A 1018 -7.97 -39.77 -38.13
N VAL A 1019 -7.08 -40.72 -37.83
CA VAL A 1019 -6.31 -41.48 -38.81
C VAL A 1019 -7.02 -42.83 -39.05
N PRO A 1020 -7.40 -43.17 -40.30
CA PRO A 1020 -7.97 -44.48 -40.60
C PRO A 1020 -6.99 -45.65 -40.34
N GLU A 1021 -7.46 -46.80 -39.84
CA GLU A 1021 -6.65 -48.02 -39.71
C GLU A 1021 -6.38 -48.67 -41.08
N VAL A 1022 -5.21 -49.33 -41.22
CA VAL A 1022 -4.84 -50.14 -42.39
C VAL A 1022 -5.69 -51.41 -42.42
N GLY A 1023 -6.36 -51.71 -43.54
CA GLY A 1023 -7.08 -52.97 -43.75
C GLY A 1023 -8.36 -53.17 -42.92
N ARG A 1024 -8.73 -52.25 -42.03
CA ARG A 1024 -9.98 -52.29 -41.26
C ARG A 1024 -10.89 -51.12 -41.63
N ARG A 1025 -12.17 -51.43 -41.87
CA ARG A 1025 -13.23 -50.41 -42.07
C ARG A 1025 -13.53 -49.78 -40.70
N ALA A 1026 -13.71 -48.45 -40.72
CA ALA A 1026 -13.72 -47.50 -39.60
C ALA A 1026 -14.31 -47.94 -38.25
N LEU A 1027 -13.88 -47.27 -37.18
CA LEU A 1027 -14.70 -47.06 -35.98
C LEU A 1027 -15.33 -45.66 -36.12
N VAL A 1028 -16.66 -45.55 -36.13
CA VAL A 1028 -17.38 -44.27 -36.11
C VAL A 1028 -18.21 -44.25 -34.84
N LEU A 1029 -17.89 -43.37 -33.90
CA LEU A 1029 -18.72 -43.00 -32.76
C LEU A 1029 -18.67 -41.47 -32.67
N ASN A 1030 -19.84 -40.81 -32.64
CA ASN A 1030 -19.97 -39.36 -32.92
C ASN A 1030 -19.06 -38.47 -32.04
N ARG A 1031 -18.60 -37.35 -32.61
CA ARG A 1031 -17.35 -36.59 -32.39
C ARG A 1031 -16.79 -36.30 -30.97
N HIS A 1032 -17.43 -36.63 -29.85
CA HIS A 1032 -16.87 -36.37 -28.50
C HIS A 1032 -17.04 -37.54 -27.52
N PHE A 1033 -16.60 -38.75 -27.89
CA PHE A 1033 -16.52 -39.89 -26.97
C PHE A 1033 -15.17 -39.91 -26.23
N TRP A 1034 -15.19 -39.99 -24.89
CA TRP A 1034 -14.00 -40.14 -24.03
C TRP A 1034 -13.94 -41.59 -23.50
N PRO A 1035 -12.91 -42.38 -23.83
CA PRO A 1035 -12.64 -43.63 -23.12
C PRO A 1035 -11.89 -43.36 -21.82
N ASP A 1036 -12.28 -44.05 -20.75
CA ASP A 1036 -11.50 -44.10 -19.50
C ASP A 1036 -10.45 -45.21 -19.66
N ALA A 1037 -9.18 -44.87 -19.44
CA ALA A 1037 -8.06 -45.77 -19.73
C ALA A 1037 -7.82 -46.72 -18.55
N SER A 1038 -8.50 -47.87 -18.52
CA SER A 1038 -8.03 -49.13 -17.92
C SER A 1038 -9.07 -50.24 -18.07
N ALA A 1039 -8.87 -51.15 -19.04
CA ALA A 1039 -9.56 -52.43 -19.10
C ALA A 1039 -8.75 -53.40 -19.98
N GLY A 1040 -8.04 -54.35 -19.34
CA GLY A 1040 -7.21 -55.36 -19.99
C GLY A 1040 -7.96 -56.63 -20.42
N ASP A 1041 -9.29 -56.60 -20.46
CA ASP A 1041 -10.18 -57.77 -20.52
C ASP A 1041 -11.10 -57.82 -21.76
N GLY A 1042 -10.82 -57.02 -22.79
CA GLY A 1042 -11.62 -56.99 -24.02
C GLY A 1042 -12.96 -56.25 -23.90
N ARG A 1043 -13.17 -55.50 -22.81
CA ARG A 1043 -14.33 -54.63 -22.60
C ARG A 1043 -14.00 -53.18 -22.93
N LEU A 1044 -14.85 -52.52 -23.71
CA LEU A 1044 -14.72 -51.09 -24.00
C LEU A 1044 -15.70 -50.30 -23.12
N ARG A 1045 -15.15 -49.40 -22.29
CA ARG A 1045 -15.92 -48.43 -21.50
C ARG A 1045 -15.76 -47.04 -22.08
N GLY A 1046 -16.87 -46.31 -22.27
CA GLY A 1046 -16.78 -44.88 -22.54
C GLY A 1046 -18.10 -44.14 -22.40
N ARG A 1047 -18.02 -42.81 -22.46
CA ARG A 1047 -19.13 -41.88 -22.22
C ARG A 1047 -19.62 -41.26 -23.52
N VAL A 1048 -20.93 -41.36 -23.80
CA VAL A 1048 -21.58 -40.80 -25.00
C VAL A 1048 -22.05 -39.37 -24.76
N PHE A 1049 -21.81 -38.49 -25.75
CA PHE A 1049 -22.34 -37.13 -25.78
C PHE A 1049 -23.19 -36.92 -27.03
N ALA A 1050 -24.46 -36.55 -26.81
CA ALA A 1050 -25.53 -36.11 -27.73
C ALA A 1050 -25.48 -36.53 -29.23
N GLY A 1051 -26.51 -37.30 -29.67
CA GLY A 1051 -26.83 -37.63 -31.07
C GLY A 1051 -28.11 -38.49 -31.18
N ARG A 1052 -28.66 -38.73 -32.38
CA ARG A 1052 -29.90 -39.53 -32.60
C ARG A 1052 -29.66 -41.04 -32.74
N HIS A 1053 -28.43 -41.46 -33.00
CA HIS A 1053 -28.04 -42.86 -33.17
C HIS A 1053 -26.60 -43.06 -32.68
N LEU A 1054 -26.32 -44.24 -32.11
CA LEU A 1054 -24.98 -44.71 -31.81
C LEU A 1054 -24.68 -45.63 -32.98
N GLU A 1055 -23.94 -45.11 -33.95
CA GLU A 1055 -23.45 -45.95 -35.02
C GLU A 1055 -22.31 -46.77 -34.41
N VAL A 1056 -22.44 -48.09 -34.33
CA VAL A 1056 -21.38 -48.97 -33.80
C VAL A 1056 -20.90 -49.83 -34.96
N LEU A 1057 -19.60 -49.76 -35.23
CA LEU A 1057 -18.95 -50.63 -36.19
C LEU A 1057 -18.54 -51.93 -35.51
N LEU A 1058 -18.96 -53.03 -36.10
CA LEU A 1058 -18.84 -54.35 -35.51
C LEU A 1058 -17.74 -55.18 -36.19
N PRO A 1059 -17.03 -56.04 -35.44
CA PRO A 1059 -16.12 -57.01 -36.04
C PRO A 1059 -16.85 -57.91 -37.06
N ARG A 1060 -16.15 -58.34 -38.13
CA ARG A 1060 -16.66 -59.40 -39.02
C ARG A 1060 -16.87 -60.68 -38.22
N GLY A 1061 -18.04 -61.30 -38.36
CA GLY A 1061 -18.43 -62.51 -37.61
C GLY A 1061 -19.18 -62.24 -36.30
N CYS A 1062 -19.48 -60.98 -35.96
CA CYS A 1062 -20.38 -60.66 -34.86
C CYS A 1062 -21.74 -61.33 -35.07
N VAL A 1063 -22.16 -62.17 -34.12
CA VAL A 1063 -23.49 -62.82 -34.14
C VAL A 1063 -24.51 -62.00 -33.36
N ALA A 1064 -24.11 -61.46 -32.20
CA ALA A 1064 -24.90 -60.51 -31.42
C ALA A 1064 -24.02 -59.58 -30.57
N VAL A 1065 -24.49 -58.36 -30.28
CA VAL A 1065 -23.88 -57.46 -29.29
C VAL A 1065 -24.84 -57.25 -28.14
N SER A 1066 -24.36 -57.40 -26.90
CA SER A 1066 -25.13 -57.05 -25.71
C SER A 1066 -24.78 -55.65 -25.23
N ILE A 1067 -25.79 -54.80 -25.06
CA ILE A 1067 -25.64 -53.42 -24.58
C ILE A 1067 -26.56 -53.24 -23.39
N GLN A 1068 -25.97 -53.01 -22.21
CA GLN A 1068 -26.72 -52.91 -20.94
C GLN A 1068 -27.71 -54.09 -20.74
N GLY A 1069 -27.28 -55.31 -21.07
CA GLY A 1069 -28.05 -56.54 -20.89
C GLY A 1069 -29.06 -56.86 -22.01
N ARG A 1070 -29.23 -56.00 -23.03
CA ARG A 1070 -30.07 -56.27 -24.20
C ARG A 1070 -29.24 -56.76 -25.38
N ARG A 1071 -29.60 -57.92 -25.92
CA ARG A 1071 -28.93 -58.57 -27.05
C ARG A 1071 -29.47 -58.05 -28.38
N PHE A 1072 -28.62 -57.45 -29.20
CA PHE A 1072 -28.93 -56.96 -30.54
C PHE A 1072 -28.29 -57.87 -31.59
N PRO A 1073 -29.04 -58.40 -32.57
CA PRO A 1073 -28.47 -59.19 -33.66
C PRO A 1073 -27.59 -58.32 -34.56
N CYS A 1074 -26.40 -58.79 -34.93
CA CYS A 1074 -25.48 -58.04 -35.79
C CYS A 1074 -25.87 -58.24 -37.27
N SER A 1075 -26.75 -57.40 -37.82
CA SER A 1075 -27.23 -57.53 -39.21
C SER A 1075 -26.30 -56.92 -40.28
N GLY A 1076 -25.00 -56.74 -39.97
CA GLY A 1076 -23.98 -56.19 -40.88
C GLY A 1076 -22.74 -55.65 -40.18
N GLU A 1077 -21.74 -55.16 -40.94
CA GLU A 1077 -20.49 -54.52 -40.41
C GLU A 1077 -20.77 -53.22 -39.61
N ARG A 1078 -22.01 -52.72 -39.66
CA ARG A 1078 -22.50 -51.57 -38.92
C ARG A 1078 -23.87 -51.90 -38.34
N ILE A 1079 -24.03 -51.68 -37.05
CA ILE A 1079 -25.36 -51.58 -36.45
C ILE A 1079 -25.61 -50.13 -36.09
N ARG A 1080 -26.68 -49.58 -36.64
CA ARG A 1080 -27.25 -48.34 -36.13
C ARG A 1080 -28.09 -48.71 -34.94
N LEU A 1081 -27.48 -48.60 -33.77
CA LEU A 1081 -28.25 -48.71 -32.56
C LEU A 1081 -29.02 -47.40 -32.43
N PRO A 1082 -30.35 -47.43 -32.35
CA PRO A 1082 -31.06 -46.28 -31.83
C PRO A 1082 -30.46 -46.03 -30.45
N ILE A 1083 -29.78 -44.88 -30.29
CA ILE A 1083 -29.64 -44.35 -28.94
C ILE A 1083 -31.09 -44.12 -28.57
N VAL A 1084 -31.59 -44.83 -27.56
CA VAL A 1084 -32.77 -44.36 -26.86
C VAL A 1084 -32.32 -43.05 -26.23
N THR A 1085 -32.41 -41.98 -27.02
CA THR A 1085 -32.25 -40.64 -26.53
C THR A 1085 -33.31 -40.50 -25.45
N PRO A 1086 -33.02 -39.92 -24.29
CA PRO A 1086 -34.06 -39.53 -23.35
C PRO A 1086 -34.87 -38.32 -23.88
N TYR A 1087 -34.96 -38.15 -25.20
CA TYR A 1087 -35.74 -37.15 -25.91
C TYR A 1087 -36.46 -37.91 -27.04
N LEU A 1088 -37.77 -37.80 -27.30
CA LEU A 1088 -38.57 -36.61 -27.06
C LEU A 1088 -38.39 -35.56 -28.17
N PRO A 1089 -38.62 -35.72 -29.49
CA PRO A 1089 -38.68 -34.55 -30.38
C PRO A 1089 -40.06 -33.91 -30.23
N VAL A 1090 -40.16 -32.58 -30.08
CA VAL A 1090 -41.36 -31.73 -30.16
C VAL A 1090 -40.77 -30.39 -30.51
N SER A 1091 -40.95 -30.06 -31.77
CA SER A 1091 -40.92 -28.72 -32.31
C SER A 1091 -42.31 -28.09 -32.16
N GLY A 1092 -42.36 -26.76 -31.99
CA GLY A 1092 -43.55 -25.94 -32.25
C GLY A 1092 -44.66 -26.01 -31.19
N LEU A 1093 -44.96 -24.88 -30.56
CA LEU A 1093 -46.23 -24.66 -29.85
C LEU A 1093 -46.89 -23.42 -30.46
N GLU A 1094 -48.03 -23.62 -31.12
CA GLU A 1094 -48.99 -22.58 -31.48
C GLU A 1094 -50.37 -22.92 -30.93
N LEU A 1095 -51.20 -21.89 -30.72
CA LEU A 1095 -52.52 -22.02 -30.11
C LEU A 1095 -53.61 -21.92 -31.19
N ALA A 1096 -54.25 -23.04 -31.56
CA ALA A 1096 -55.42 -23.02 -32.43
C ALA A 1096 -56.75 -22.85 -31.65
N SER A 1097 -57.70 -22.20 -32.31
CA SER A 1097 -58.92 -21.53 -31.83
C SER A 1097 -60.01 -22.38 -31.16
N ARG A 1098 -59.78 -23.67 -30.87
CA ARG A 1098 -60.79 -24.58 -30.25
C ARG A 1098 -60.42 -25.11 -28.86
N GLY A 1099 -59.52 -24.44 -28.15
CA GLY A 1099 -59.47 -24.54 -26.68
C GLY A 1099 -58.73 -25.74 -26.08
N ALA A 1100 -57.95 -26.48 -26.86
CA ALA A 1100 -56.98 -27.44 -26.32
C ALA A 1100 -55.66 -27.37 -27.07
N TRP A 1101 -54.58 -26.99 -26.35
CA TRP A 1101 -53.20 -27.44 -26.58
C TRP A 1101 -52.47 -27.54 -25.23
N LEU A 1102 -52.03 -28.76 -24.91
CA LEU A 1102 -51.12 -29.18 -23.83
C LEU A 1102 -49.80 -29.62 -24.50
N PRO A 1103 -48.60 -29.42 -23.93
CA PRO A 1103 -47.41 -30.15 -24.34
C PRO A 1103 -47.38 -31.56 -23.70
N LEU A 1104 -47.00 -32.57 -24.48
CA LEU A 1104 -46.89 -33.97 -24.07
C LEU A 1104 -46.00 -34.17 -22.83
N GLY A 1105 -46.58 -34.78 -21.79
CA GLY A 1105 -45.94 -35.21 -20.54
C GLY A 1105 -46.21 -34.31 -19.33
N ALA A 1106 -46.59 -33.05 -19.56
CA ALA A 1106 -46.94 -32.12 -18.49
C ALA A 1106 -48.42 -31.76 -18.49
N GLN A 1107 -49.21 -32.49 -17.73
CA GLN A 1107 -50.60 -32.13 -17.51
C GLN A 1107 -50.66 -30.88 -16.61
N ARG A 1108 -51.26 -29.80 -17.10
CA ARG A 1108 -51.60 -28.63 -16.28
C ARG A 1108 -52.61 -29.07 -15.23
N LEU A 1109 -52.19 -29.16 -13.97
CA LEU A 1109 -53.07 -29.56 -12.87
C LEU A 1109 -53.98 -28.41 -12.41
N GLY A 1110 -53.63 -27.16 -12.72
CA GLY A 1110 -54.50 -25.99 -12.47
C GLY A 1110 -53.76 -24.66 -12.52
N ILE A 1111 -54.51 -23.58 -12.79
CA ILE A 1111 -54.05 -22.18 -12.69
C ILE A 1111 -54.77 -21.55 -11.49
N GLY A 1112 -54.06 -21.40 -10.37
CA GLY A 1112 -54.57 -20.65 -9.23
C GLY A 1112 -54.35 -19.14 -9.38
N ARG A 1113 -55.01 -18.34 -8.53
CA ARG A 1113 -54.78 -16.87 -8.43
C ARG A 1113 -53.30 -16.52 -8.16
N ARG A 1114 -52.55 -17.38 -7.46
CA ARG A 1114 -51.14 -17.13 -7.07
C ARG A 1114 -50.14 -18.20 -7.53
N THR A 1115 -50.57 -19.34 -8.10
CA THR A 1115 -49.66 -20.47 -8.42
C THR A 1115 -50.01 -21.15 -9.73
N LEU A 1116 -48.99 -21.67 -10.42
CA LEU A 1116 -49.11 -22.55 -11.59
C LEU A 1116 -48.62 -23.94 -11.20
N ARG A 1117 -49.40 -24.97 -11.52
CA ARG A 1117 -49.06 -26.36 -11.21
C ARG A 1117 -48.96 -27.17 -12.48
N PHE A 1118 -47.81 -27.78 -12.68
CA PHE A 1118 -47.47 -28.62 -13.82
C PHE A 1118 -47.14 -30.01 -13.31
N ARG A 1119 -47.78 -31.03 -13.86
CA ARG A 1119 -47.22 -32.38 -13.81
C ARG A 1119 -45.96 -32.37 -14.70
N LEU A 1120 -44.85 -32.98 -14.29
CA LEU A 1120 -43.65 -33.16 -15.13
C LEU A 1120 -43.64 -34.60 -15.66
N PRO A 1121 -42.91 -34.88 -16.76
CA PRO A 1121 -42.69 -36.25 -17.22
C PRO A 1121 -42.13 -37.15 -16.12
N THR A 1122 -42.56 -38.40 -16.08
CA THR A 1122 -42.15 -39.38 -15.08
C THR A 1122 -40.66 -39.68 -15.20
N ALA A 1123 -39.91 -39.50 -14.10
CA ALA A 1123 -38.48 -39.80 -14.08
C ALA A 1123 -38.23 -41.31 -14.06
N THR A 1124 -37.36 -41.80 -14.93
CA THR A 1124 -36.91 -43.21 -14.95
C THR A 1124 -35.74 -43.41 -13.98
N THR A 1125 -35.49 -44.64 -13.55
CA THR A 1125 -34.41 -44.98 -12.58
C THR A 1125 -32.99 -44.69 -13.07
N ARG A 1126 -32.82 -44.40 -14.37
CA ARG A 1126 -31.52 -44.10 -14.98
C ARG A 1126 -31.23 -42.60 -15.06
N GLN A 1127 -32.21 -41.77 -14.75
CA GLN A 1127 -32.15 -40.32 -14.89
C GLN A 1127 -31.71 -39.67 -13.57
N ARG A 1128 -30.49 -39.12 -13.53
CA ARG A 1128 -29.89 -38.56 -12.31
C ARG A 1128 -30.08 -37.06 -12.13
N LEU A 1129 -30.12 -36.29 -13.21
CA LEU A 1129 -30.18 -34.82 -13.15
C LEU A 1129 -31.35 -34.29 -13.95
N LEU A 1130 -32.18 -33.42 -13.37
CA LEU A 1130 -33.28 -32.72 -14.03
C LEU A 1130 -32.89 -31.26 -14.26
N LEU A 1131 -32.76 -30.82 -15.51
CA LEU A 1131 -32.52 -29.42 -15.88
C LEU A 1131 -33.83 -28.73 -16.28
N LEU A 1132 -34.18 -27.67 -15.55
CA LEU A 1132 -35.30 -26.78 -15.87
C LEU A 1132 -34.74 -25.52 -16.57
N ALA A 1133 -34.50 -25.64 -17.87
CA ALA A 1133 -33.94 -24.57 -18.70
C ALA A 1133 -35.00 -23.50 -19.00
N GLY A 1134 -34.58 -22.22 -19.04
CA GLY A 1134 -35.44 -21.09 -19.38
C GLY A 1134 -36.51 -20.72 -18.33
N LEU A 1135 -36.50 -21.38 -17.16
CA LEU A 1135 -37.50 -21.18 -16.12
C LEU A 1135 -36.96 -20.36 -14.95
N GLY A 1136 -37.10 -19.04 -15.06
CA GLY A 1136 -36.77 -18.09 -13.99
C GLY A 1136 -37.91 -17.88 -13.01
N ALA A 1137 -37.73 -18.27 -11.74
CA ALA A 1137 -38.69 -17.98 -10.68
C ALA A 1137 -38.00 -17.80 -9.32
N TRP A 1138 -38.59 -16.99 -8.42
CA TRP A 1138 -38.06 -16.83 -7.05
C TRP A 1138 -38.43 -17.97 -6.09
N ARG A 1139 -39.48 -18.73 -6.39
CA ARG A 1139 -39.93 -19.87 -5.57
C ARG A 1139 -40.52 -20.97 -6.44
N MET A 1140 -39.96 -22.17 -6.30
CA MET A 1140 -40.43 -23.38 -6.96
C MET A 1140 -40.56 -24.51 -5.93
N VAL A 1141 -41.61 -25.32 -6.07
CA VAL A 1141 -41.83 -26.49 -5.23
C VAL A 1141 -42.04 -27.69 -6.13
N LEU A 1142 -41.15 -28.67 -6.03
CA LEU A 1142 -41.32 -29.97 -6.64
C LEU A 1142 -42.04 -30.88 -5.65
N ALA A 1143 -43.06 -31.61 -6.07
CA ALA A 1143 -43.77 -32.56 -5.24
C ALA A 1143 -43.79 -33.92 -5.91
N SER A 1144 -43.64 -34.98 -5.12
CA SER A 1144 -43.76 -36.37 -5.59
C SER A 1144 -44.14 -37.27 -4.43
N GLN A 1145 -45.04 -38.23 -4.65
CA GLN A 1145 -45.47 -39.22 -3.64
C GLN A 1145 -45.79 -38.61 -2.26
N GLY A 1146 -46.54 -37.50 -2.22
CA GLY A 1146 -46.92 -36.81 -0.98
C GLY A 1146 -45.83 -35.93 -0.35
N ARG A 1147 -44.56 -36.03 -0.80
CA ARG A 1147 -43.45 -35.19 -0.33
C ARG A 1147 -43.33 -33.91 -1.17
N ARG A 1148 -42.92 -32.81 -0.52
CA ARG A 1148 -42.68 -31.50 -1.12
C ARG A 1148 -41.24 -31.05 -0.91
N TYR A 1149 -40.57 -30.71 -1.99
CA TYR A 1149 -39.21 -30.23 -2.03
C TYR A 1149 -39.20 -28.78 -2.51
N ARG A 1150 -38.72 -27.88 -1.66
CA ARG A 1150 -38.55 -26.48 -2.04
C ARG A 1150 -37.23 -26.37 -2.81
N LEU A 1151 -37.31 -25.93 -4.06
CA LEU A 1151 -36.16 -25.85 -4.94
C LEU A 1151 -35.48 -24.47 -4.81
N PRO A 1152 -34.14 -24.41 -4.75
CA PRO A 1152 -33.42 -23.15 -4.94
C PRO A 1152 -33.68 -22.66 -6.37
N ALA A 1153 -34.14 -21.42 -6.49
CA ALA A 1153 -34.57 -20.84 -7.76
C ALA A 1153 -34.17 -19.37 -7.83
N HIS A 1154 -33.79 -18.90 -9.02
CA HIS A 1154 -33.40 -17.53 -9.29
C HIS A 1154 -34.04 -17.12 -10.62
N PRO A 1155 -34.50 -15.87 -10.78
CA PRO A 1155 -35.26 -15.47 -11.97
C PRO A 1155 -34.43 -15.44 -13.27
N TYR A 1156 -33.10 -15.51 -13.19
CA TYR A 1156 -32.20 -15.53 -14.35
C TYR A 1156 -31.40 -16.84 -14.52
N ARG A 1157 -31.48 -17.79 -13.59
CA ARG A 1157 -30.64 -19.01 -13.60
C ARG A 1157 -31.46 -20.25 -13.99
N GLU A 1158 -30.81 -21.18 -14.67
CA GLU A 1158 -31.37 -22.51 -14.90
C GLU A 1158 -31.25 -23.34 -13.61
N THR A 1159 -32.27 -24.15 -13.32
CA THR A 1159 -32.24 -25.01 -12.13
C THR A 1159 -31.80 -26.43 -12.54
N ILE A 1160 -30.69 -26.91 -11.97
CA ILE A 1160 -30.29 -28.33 -12.05
C ILE A 1160 -30.66 -28.99 -10.74
N LEU A 1161 -31.38 -30.10 -10.81
CA LEU A 1161 -31.78 -30.89 -9.65
C LEU A 1161 -31.16 -32.27 -9.73
N ASP A 1162 -30.45 -32.65 -8.67
CA ASP A 1162 -30.00 -34.01 -8.46
C ASP A 1162 -31.16 -34.86 -7.94
N LEU A 1163 -31.68 -35.72 -8.83
CA LEU A 1163 -32.82 -36.59 -8.56
C LEU A 1163 -32.46 -37.70 -7.58
N ASP A 1164 -31.19 -38.12 -7.50
CA ASP A 1164 -30.74 -39.15 -6.55
C ASP A 1164 -30.85 -38.64 -5.10
N ARG A 1165 -30.63 -37.33 -4.88
CA ARG A 1165 -30.84 -36.69 -3.56
C ARG A 1165 -32.29 -36.67 -3.11
N LEU A 1166 -33.25 -36.79 -4.03
CA LEU A 1166 -34.68 -36.73 -3.73
C LEU A 1166 -35.25 -38.09 -3.28
N LYS A 1167 -34.47 -39.18 -3.37
CA LYS A 1167 -34.85 -40.57 -3.03
C LYS A 1167 -36.22 -40.96 -3.64
N LEU A 1168 -36.42 -40.66 -4.91
CA LEU A 1168 -37.67 -40.92 -5.62
C LEU A 1168 -37.79 -42.41 -6.00
N SER A 1169 -39.00 -42.96 -5.91
CA SER A 1169 -39.25 -44.32 -6.41
C SER A 1169 -39.14 -44.36 -7.94
N PRO A 1170 -38.68 -45.48 -8.54
CA PRO A 1170 -38.78 -45.74 -9.98
C PRO A 1170 -40.17 -45.37 -10.52
N GLY A 1171 -40.26 -44.46 -11.50
CA GLY A 1171 -41.55 -44.10 -12.09
C GLY A 1171 -42.42 -43.13 -11.25
N ALA A 1172 -41.86 -42.46 -10.25
CA ALA A 1172 -42.60 -41.49 -9.45
C ALA A 1172 -43.01 -40.25 -10.28
N GLN A 1173 -44.29 -39.88 -10.22
CA GLN A 1173 -44.80 -38.68 -10.87
C GLN A 1173 -44.28 -37.43 -10.16
N LEU A 1174 -43.70 -36.51 -10.91
CA LEU A 1174 -43.23 -35.23 -10.41
C LEU A 1174 -44.27 -34.15 -10.69
N THR A 1175 -44.52 -33.27 -9.73
CA THR A 1175 -45.40 -32.10 -9.89
C THR A 1175 -44.63 -30.84 -9.51
N LEU A 1176 -44.42 -29.95 -10.47
CA LEU A 1176 -43.78 -28.66 -10.26
C LEU A 1176 -44.82 -27.58 -10.02
N THR A 1177 -44.71 -26.88 -8.90
CA THR A 1177 -45.52 -25.72 -8.55
C THR A 1177 -44.65 -24.46 -8.57
N ILE A 1178 -45.07 -23.46 -9.35
CA ILE A 1178 -44.39 -22.17 -9.48
C ILE A 1178 -45.32 -21.07 -8.98
N ASN A 1179 -44.81 -20.13 -8.19
CA ASN A 1179 -45.60 -18.98 -7.74
C ASN A 1179 -45.67 -17.91 -8.85
N ARG A 1180 -46.89 -17.53 -9.27
CA ARG A 1180 -47.15 -16.56 -10.35
C ARG A 1180 -46.67 -15.15 -10.05
N ARG A 1181 -46.70 -14.73 -8.78
CA ARG A 1181 -46.21 -13.40 -8.36
C ARG A 1181 -44.68 -13.31 -8.38
N ASN A 1182 -44.02 -14.46 -8.52
CA ASN A 1182 -42.58 -14.61 -8.39
C ASN A 1182 -41.93 -14.97 -9.74
N VAL A 1183 -42.63 -14.68 -10.83
CA VAL A 1183 -42.19 -14.87 -12.20
C VAL A 1183 -42.07 -13.49 -12.82
N GLU A 1184 -40.85 -13.02 -13.02
CA GLU A 1184 -40.58 -11.67 -13.55
C GLU A 1184 -40.46 -11.63 -15.08
N TYR A 1185 -39.99 -12.71 -15.71
CA TYR A 1185 -39.46 -12.65 -17.08
C TYR A 1185 -40.16 -13.53 -18.11
N LEU A 1186 -41.25 -14.21 -17.72
CA LEU A 1186 -42.12 -14.91 -18.66
C LEU A 1186 -43.02 -13.89 -19.38
N SER A 1187 -42.93 -13.81 -20.70
CA SER A 1187 -43.80 -12.97 -21.53
C SER A 1187 -45.23 -13.52 -21.50
N VAL A 1188 -46.03 -13.02 -20.57
CA VAL A 1188 -47.46 -13.30 -20.54
C VAL A 1188 -48.13 -12.50 -21.66
N ARG A 1189 -48.28 -13.09 -22.85
CA ARG A 1189 -49.18 -12.52 -23.87
C ARG A 1189 -50.62 -12.70 -23.39
N ARG A 1190 -51.26 -11.62 -22.92
CA ARG A 1190 -52.70 -11.58 -22.67
C ARG A 1190 -53.41 -11.55 -24.02
N SER A 1191 -53.93 -12.69 -24.48
CA SER A 1191 -54.84 -12.71 -25.64
C SER A 1191 -56.11 -11.94 -25.28
N ARG A 1192 -56.47 -10.93 -26.09
CA ARG A 1192 -57.64 -10.05 -25.86
C ARG A 1192 -58.99 -10.78 -25.92
N ARG A 1193 -59.05 -12.09 -26.19
CA ARG A 1193 -60.32 -12.82 -26.38
C ARG A 1193 -60.58 -14.05 -25.48
N ARG A 1194 -59.72 -14.41 -24.52
CA ARG A 1194 -60.03 -15.41 -23.45
C ARG A 1194 -58.93 -15.42 -22.40
N ALA A 1195 -59.30 -15.69 -21.14
CA ALA A 1195 -58.43 -15.66 -19.95
C ALA A 1195 -57.37 -16.79 -19.90
N SER A 1196 -56.49 -16.92 -20.90
CA SER A 1196 -55.39 -17.90 -20.92
C SER A 1196 -54.02 -17.22 -20.81
N LEU A 1197 -53.13 -17.85 -20.05
CA LEU A 1197 -51.74 -17.43 -19.81
C LEU A 1197 -50.80 -18.42 -20.53
N GLN A 1198 -49.97 -17.96 -21.48
CA GLN A 1198 -48.97 -18.78 -22.17
C GLN A 1198 -47.61 -18.64 -21.47
N ILE A 1199 -46.96 -19.78 -21.18
CA ILE A 1199 -45.62 -19.86 -20.60
C ILE A 1199 -44.87 -20.92 -21.39
N ASP A 1200 -43.84 -20.51 -22.12
CA ASP A 1200 -43.02 -21.40 -22.91
C ASP A 1200 -41.90 -21.97 -22.03
N PHE A 1201 -42.05 -23.23 -21.64
CA PHE A 1201 -40.96 -24.00 -21.03
C PHE A 1201 -40.17 -24.68 -22.14
N GLU A 1202 -38.85 -24.62 -22.05
CA GLU A 1202 -38.07 -25.66 -22.70
C GLU A 1202 -38.27 -26.96 -21.94
N ARG A 1203 -38.32 -28.06 -22.68
CA ARG A 1203 -38.49 -29.36 -22.07
C ARG A 1203 -37.41 -29.60 -21.03
N PRO A 1204 -37.78 -30.11 -19.83
CA PRO A 1204 -36.78 -30.49 -18.86
C PRO A 1204 -35.80 -31.48 -19.49
N ARG A 1205 -34.52 -31.14 -19.53
CA ARG A 1205 -33.50 -32.07 -20.03
C ARG A 1205 -33.04 -32.90 -18.85
N VAL A 1206 -33.38 -34.19 -18.88
CA VAL A 1206 -32.98 -35.10 -17.82
C VAL A 1206 -31.70 -35.80 -18.26
N PHE A 1207 -30.58 -35.48 -17.62
CA PHE A 1207 -29.28 -36.06 -17.94
C PHE A 1207 -29.05 -37.32 -17.11
N ALA A 1208 -28.62 -38.37 -17.79
CA ALA A 1208 -28.05 -39.56 -17.20
C ALA A 1208 -26.59 -39.64 -17.65
N PRO A 1209 -25.62 -39.97 -16.77
CA PRO A 1209 -24.35 -40.48 -17.24
C PRO A 1209 -24.64 -41.84 -17.91
N TYR A 1210 -24.42 -41.94 -19.22
CA TYR A 1210 -24.47 -43.22 -19.91
C TYR A 1210 -23.06 -43.81 -19.95
N GLU A 1211 -22.85 -44.84 -19.15
CA GLU A 1211 -21.79 -45.80 -19.39
C GLU A 1211 -22.31 -46.83 -20.40
N VAL A 1212 -21.61 -46.94 -21.53
CA VAL A 1212 -21.83 -48.01 -22.50
C VAL A 1212 -20.69 -48.99 -22.29
N GLU A 1213 -21.01 -50.18 -21.81
CA GLU A 1213 -20.12 -51.33 -21.75
C GLU A 1213 -20.40 -52.21 -22.97
N ILE A 1214 -19.39 -52.39 -23.82
CA ILE A 1214 -19.43 -53.33 -24.94
C ILE A 1214 -18.66 -54.57 -24.51
N VAL A 1215 -19.38 -55.70 -24.40
CA VAL A 1215 -18.80 -56.99 -24.03
C VAL A 1215 -18.75 -57.88 -25.26
N HIS A 1216 -17.55 -58.36 -25.62
CA HIS A 1216 -17.37 -59.35 -26.67
C HIS A 1216 -17.58 -60.75 -26.05
N SER A 1217 -18.69 -61.43 -26.35
CA SER A 1217 -18.78 -62.88 -26.11
C SER A 1217 -18.13 -63.59 -27.29
N ARG A 1218 -17.22 -64.54 -27.01
CA ARG A 1218 -16.61 -65.42 -28.01
C ARG A 1218 -17.65 -66.09 -28.89
#